data_AF-A0A8B9SET9-F1
#
_entry.id   AF-A0A8B9SET9-F1
#
_cell.length_a   1.000
_cell.length_b   1.000
_cell.length_c   1.000
_cell.angle_alpha   90.00
_cell.angle_beta   90.00
_cell.angle_gamma   90.00
#
_symmetry.space_group_name_H-M   'P 1'
#
loop_
_entity.id
_entity.type
_entity.pdbx_description
1 polymer ?
#
loop_
_entity_poly.entity_id
_entity_poly.type
_entity_poly.pdbx_seq_one_letter_code
_entity_poly.pdbx_strand_id
1 'polypeptide(L)'
;APVWAESPCGFNGATSASSNTGSSPPKTVFYSKYEMDIDSVKKNTGYLGKEHIENTLEEYSQKVRDLQKRLNETTELHEQQNISLKQTISDLQTKLLEVQLERDTIEDIRQRESQSQESIKIQLKSTIQELETANHLQEEMLREADSQTEHLKKMVQGHEEVLMELRGILMDYEDSTGKKLYEHENITSLHIHNLSTAFTEVLRDLDSEVLYLKEKVVLVEEELESLKKDSQTKTELLLQQHQNRVEQLVSEHEQEVAALTEKANSARSHANSIQSQMEIIQEQTRSRNSMHAHQVSQLESTVSQLCSELREAKRMYEHKVEDLEKQLHLARSEMAEAQTERDQYSQESGNLDDQLHELLAELHKKEMELSLEKEQNKRFWDRDRGNSITIDRLRRELDTKNMELQHMENTVKAMRIECQEQTECQVAAIKEKNESIGRVSSLTAQLESTKETLRKVKEDLTAKQMNLEAAERTVSNLTACLQEKERAIDITNKEIKKLRSQVGSRMQELQHLKNEGDRLRNVQSECDTLKLQVVEKERIIGIFQKQIDNMTQMVGQHSRTAGAMEVEKSQLIKEISDWKLEVQELKMVKEEKEAKILEMEARLSELELEKVKLVNTCTERLHAVKDMKLEKDQLMNELKANRSELAGLAEEYEDLKRNYQDKTEEMENTAKKLKMQLKSAKAELDQTRAALKTMEGSDGHAMKVALGMQKQITAKRGQIDALQSKIKFLEEAMTNAAKEKHYLKEENSKLSQELSCIATENTKMAGELEILRSQDKRLKEKISKMETALDKASMQFSECQCIIQCQEQEAMRFRLQHALDVKVSTLLISADLKMIFFQMPSKPGILKEEPLRDLKRILQELSSDSEIPSVVLSKNDSDGGRTSPLATMRNTVESTSRKLQNKMESLQNLVETLQMKNQGARIYQKYSYFI
;
A
#
# COMPACT_ATOMS: atom_id res chain seq x y z
N ALA A 1 54.83 83.76 29.64
CA ALA A 1 55.15 84.64 30.78
C ALA A 1 56.61 84.40 31.18
N PRO A 2 57.39 85.44 31.59
CA PRO A 2 57.15 86.89 31.46
C PRO A 2 57.33 87.32 29.98
N VAL A 3 57.90 88.43 29.46
CA VAL A 3 58.48 89.75 29.89
C VAL A 3 58.12 90.74 28.74
N TRP A 4 57.89 92.05 28.78
CA TRP A 4 58.19 93.23 29.65
C TRP A 4 59.56 93.92 29.47
N ALA A 5 59.57 95.18 28.96
CA ALA A 5 60.19 96.40 29.57
C ALA A 5 60.38 97.64 28.63
N GLU A 6 59.58 98.71 28.84
CA GLU A 6 59.92 100.15 29.09
C GLU A 6 60.74 101.11 28.15
N SER A 7 60.68 102.43 28.47
CA SER A 7 61.15 103.64 27.73
C SER A 7 62.31 104.40 28.47
N PRO A 8 62.85 105.61 28.03
CA PRO A 8 62.30 106.94 28.48
C PRO A 8 62.69 108.30 27.77
N CYS A 9 61.91 109.36 28.09
CA CYS A 9 62.02 110.87 28.18
C CYS A 9 63.22 111.81 27.78
N GLY A 10 62.94 113.13 27.51
CA GLY A 10 63.78 114.29 27.99
C GLY A 10 63.73 115.76 27.39
N PHE A 11 63.33 116.78 28.19
CA PHE A 11 63.84 118.21 28.35
C PHE A 11 63.34 119.52 27.62
N ASN A 12 63.71 120.72 28.17
CA ASN A 12 63.09 122.10 28.09
C ASN A 12 64.08 123.34 28.05
N GLY A 13 63.62 124.60 27.80
CA GLY A 13 64.36 125.90 28.08
C GLY A 13 63.68 127.27 27.68
N ALA A 14 64.03 128.46 28.27
CA ALA A 14 63.43 129.82 27.99
C ALA A 14 64.16 131.13 28.53
N THR A 15 63.69 132.36 28.13
CA THR A 15 63.95 133.79 28.64
C THR A 15 65.20 134.60 28.12
N SER A 16 65.43 135.95 28.23
CA SER A 16 64.86 137.17 28.92
C SER A 16 65.12 138.56 28.18
N ALA A 17 65.11 139.79 28.81
CA ALA A 17 65.15 141.15 28.13
C ALA A 17 65.69 142.43 28.92
N SER A 18 66.00 143.58 28.24
CA SER A 18 66.24 145.02 28.71
C SER A 18 66.42 146.02 27.49
N SER A 19 66.71 147.35 27.43
CA SER A 19 66.74 148.67 28.19
C SER A 19 67.09 149.84 27.15
N ASN A 20 67.35 151.18 27.27
CA ASN A 20 67.53 152.28 28.28
C ASN A 20 67.28 153.75 27.65
N THR A 21 67.90 154.89 28.09
CA THR A 21 67.52 156.34 27.79
C THR A 21 68.64 157.44 27.70
N GLY A 22 68.42 158.62 27.01
CA GLY A 22 68.64 160.01 27.57
C GLY A 22 69.74 161.09 27.16
N SER A 23 69.36 162.17 26.42
CA SER A 23 69.64 163.66 26.65
C SER A 23 70.91 164.50 26.21
N SER A 24 70.70 165.85 26.04
CA SER A 24 71.59 167.04 26.37
C SER A 24 72.76 167.53 25.44
N PRO A 25 73.43 168.74 25.58
CA PRO A 25 73.06 170.13 26.03
C PRO A 25 73.57 171.36 25.11
N PRO A 26 74.27 172.49 25.52
CA PRO A 26 73.73 173.89 25.65
C PRO A 26 74.57 175.14 25.13
N LYS A 27 74.11 176.40 25.40
CA LYS A 27 74.78 177.79 25.47
C LYS A 27 74.38 178.86 24.41
N THR A 28 74.64 180.21 24.47
CA THR A 28 74.72 181.35 25.47
C THR A 28 75.14 182.68 24.75
N VAL A 29 74.84 183.93 25.25
CA VAL A 29 75.67 185.22 25.28
C VAL A 29 74.85 186.56 25.27
N PHE A 30 75.45 187.70 25.72
CA PHE A 30 74.90 189.06 26.03
C PHE A 30 75.52 190.23 25.19
N TYR A 31 74.83 191.40 25.08
CA TYR A 31 75.33 192.83 24.97
C TYR A 31 74.15 193.82 24.65
N SER A 32 74.21 195.18 24.52
CA SER A 32 74.92 196.38 25.11
C SER A 32 74.60 197.65 24.24
N LYS A 33 74.77 198.96 24.57
CA LYS A 33 74.87 199.78 25.81
C LYS A 33 74.87 201.32 25.49
N TYR A 34 73.91 202.12 25.99
CA TYR A 34 73.89 203.63 26.13
C TYR A 34 74.04 204.54 24.87
N GLU A 35 73.47 205.77 24.90
CA GLU A 35 74.17 207.10 24.97
C GLU A 35 73.16 208.30 25.10
N MET A 36 73.63 209.56 25.22
CA MET A 36 72.85 210.80 25.47
C MET A 36 73.70 212.08 25.19
N ASP A 37 73.20 213.12 24.46
CA ASP A 37 73.63 214.56 24.43
C ASP A 37 73.05 215.31 23.16
N ILE A 38 73.09 216.65 22.91
CA ILE A 38 73.07 217.92 23.71
C ILE A 38 72.94 219.19 22.77
N ASP A 39 72.50 220.36 23.31
CA ASP A 39 72.70 221.78 22.83
C ASP A 39 72.11 222.30 21.47
N SER A 40 72.07 223.61 21.11
CA SER A 40 71.75 224.91 21.79
C SER A 40 71.77 226.17 20.83
N VAL A 41 71.36 227.37 21.32
CA VAL A 41 71.92 228.74 21.02
C VAL A 41 71.45 229.70 19.85
N LYS A 42 71.21 231.00 20.21
CA LYS A 42 71.41 232.36 19.52
C LYS A 42 70.30 233.23 18.80
N LYS A 43 69.92 234.35 19.49
CA LYS A 43 70.12 235.83 19.22
C LYS A 43 69.25 236.79 18.33
N ASN A 44 69.08 238.03 18.89
CA ASN A 44 68.96 239.41 18.31
C ASN A 44 67.67 239.82 17.53
N THR A 45 67.19 241.09 17.40
CA THR A 45 67.33 242.47 18.02
C THR A 45 66.40 243.45 17.21
N GLY A 46 65.84 244.62 17.60
CA GLY A 46 65.77 245.46 18.83
C GLY A 46 65.35 246.95 18.50
N TYR A 47 65.41 247.88 19.49
CA TYR A 47 65.19 249.38 19.44
C TYR A 47 63.74 249.96 19.31
N LEU A 48 63.33 251.13 19.86
CA LEU A 48 63.66 251.85 21.13
C LEU A 48 62.68 253.04 21.45
N GLY A 49 62.25 253.20 22.72
CA GLY A 49 61.75 254.46 23.34
C GLY A 49 60.24 254.81 23.23
N LYS A 50 59.63 255.64 24.10
CA LYS A 50 60.09 256.21 25.40
C LYS A 50 58.92 256.75 26.27
N GLU A 51 58.32 255.91 27.11
CA GLU A 51 57.67 256.29 28.39
C GLU A 51 57.78 255.11 29.36
N HIS A 52 57.92 255.33 30.68
CA HIS A 52 58.89 254.52 31.45
C HIS A 52 58.38 253.63 32.61
N ILE A 53 57.17 253.82 33.16
CA ILE A 53 56.81 253.19 34.46
C ILE A 53 56.00 251.89 34.33
N GLU A 54 55.28 251.68 33.22
CA GLU A 54 54.28 250.61 33.11
C GLU A 54 54.88 249.22 32.72
N ASN A 55 56.00 249.20 31.99
CA ASN A 55 56.53 247.97 31.37
C ASN A 55 57.17 246.95 32.33
N THR A 56 57.49 247.30 33.58
CA THR A 56 58.15 246.37 34.52
C THR A 56 57.25 245.26 35.06
N LEU A 57 55.93 245.37 34.88
CA LEU A 57 54.98 244.35 35.33
C LEU A 57 54.90 243.15 34.34
N GLU A 58 55.06 243.41 33.04
CA GLU A 58 54.78 242.43 31.98
C GLU A 58 55.84 241.30 31.90
N GLU A 59 57.11 241.58 32.17
CA GLU A 59 58.19 240.59 32.08
C GLU A 59 58.01 239.40 33.04
N TYR A 60 57.42 239.61 34.22
CA TYR A 60 57.11 238.53 35.16
C TYR A 60 56.00 237.61 34.66
N SER A 61 55.02 238.15 33.92
CA SER A 61 53.91 237.41 33.31
C SER A 61 54.41 236.38 32.29
N GLN A 62 55.43 236.75 31.49
CA GLN A 62 56.00 235.85 30.49
C GLN A 62 56.69 234.62 31.10
N LYS A 63 57.36 234.78 32.25
CA LYS A 63 58.18 233.72 32.87
C LYS A 63 57.36 232.52 33.37
N VAL A 64 56.08 232.74 33.69
CA VAL A 64 55.13 231.68 34.07
C VAL A 64 54.72 230.84 32.85
N ARG A 65 54.54 231.48 31.69
CA ARG A 65 54.09 230.82 30.44
C ARG A 65 55.10 229.76 29.96
N ASP A 66 56.40 230.03 30.07
CA ASP A 66 57.46 229.09 29.65
C ASP A 66 57.54 227.84 30.56
N LEU A 67 57.29 227.98 31.86
CA LEU A 67 57.27 226.84 32.79
C LEU A 67 56.05 225.93 32.54
N GLN A 68 54.90 226.52 32.21
CA GLN A 68 53.69 225.78 31.84
C GLN A 68 53.93 224.88 30.61
N LYS A 69 54.69 225.37 29.62
CA LYS A 69 55.01 224.64 28.38
C LYS A 69 55.85 223.39 28.63
N ARG A 70 56.91 223.50 29.43
CA ARG A 70 57.84 222.39 29.71
C ARG A 70 57.18 221.19 30.40
N LEU A 71 56.15 221.41 31.20
CA LEU A 71 55.45 220.32 31.90
C LEU A 71 54.73 219.39 30.92
N ASN A 72 54.04 219.97 29.93
CA ASN A 72 53.30 219.21 28.92
C ASN A 72 54.23 218.37 28.02
N GLU A 73 55.37 218.95 27.63
CA GLU A 73 56.40 218.26 26.83
C GLU A 73 56.94 217.01 27.55
N THR A 74 57.03 217.03 28.88
CA THR A 74 57.43 215.85 29.66
C THR A 74 56.34 214.79 29.82
N THR A 75 55.05 215.13 29.66
CA THR A 75 53.96 214.15 29.72
C THR A 75 53.81 213.36 28.42
N GLU A 76 53.84 214.02 27.26
CA GLU A 76 53.76 213.34 25.95
C GLU A 76 54.86 212.29 25.77
N LEU A 77 56.08 212.60 26.23
CA LEU A 77 57.23 211.71 26.12
C LEU A 77 57.05 210.42 26.95
N HIS A 78 56.36 210.50 28.10
CA HIS A 78 56.01 209.32 28.89
C HIS A 78 54.87 208.51 28.26
N GLU A 79 53.88 209.19 27.66
CA GLU A 79 52.79 208.56 26.89
C GLU A 79 53.34 207.70 25.75
N GLN A 80 54.32 208.23 25.00
CA GLN A 80 55.00 207.52 23.91
C GLN A 80 55.79 206.28 24.39
N GLN A 81 56.49 206.38 25.52
CA GLN A 81 57.18 205.22 26.12
C GLN A 81 56.21 204.12 26.57
N ASN A 82 55.05 204.50 27.12
CA ASN A 82 53.99 203.58 27.53
C ASN A 82 53.40 202.81 26.33
N ILE A 83 53.21 203.48 25.19
CA ILE A 83 52.79 202.85 23.92
C ILE A 83 53.86 201.86 23.42
N SER A 84 55.14 202.24 23.41
CA SER A 84 56.24 201.37 22.96
C SER A 84 56.36 200.06 23.74
N LEU A 85 56.12 200.09 25.06
CA LEU A 85 56.15 198.89 25.91
C LEU A 85 54.95 197.97 25.66
N LYS A 86 53.76 198.53 25.38
CA LYS A 86 52.59 197.73 25.00
C LYS A 86 52.78 197.02 23.66
N GLN A 87 53.40 197.69 22.69
CA GLN A 87 53.73 197.11 21.37
C GLN A 87 54.59 195.85 21.53
N THR A 88 55.69 195.95 22.28
CA THR A 88 56.66 194.86 22.49
C THR A 88 56.13 193.70 23.33
N ILE A 89 55.19 193.95 24.25
CA ILE A 89 54.44 192.88 24.94
C ILE A 89 53.55 192.11 23.94
N SER A 90 52.87 192.79 23.02
CA SER A 90 52.01 192.15 22.01
C SER A 90 52.80 191.24 21.06
N ASP A 91 54.00 191.66 20.64
CA ASP A 91 54.86 190.85 19.78
C ASP A 91 55.32 189.55 20.48
N LEU A 92 55.63 189.63 21.78
CA LEU A 92 56.02 188.46 22.58
C LEU A 92 54.85 187.51 22.83
N GLN A 93 53.63 188.03 23.04
CA GLN A 93 52.41 187.20 23.13
C GLN A 93 52.12 186.47 21.82
N THR A 94 52.34 187.13 20.68
CA THR A 94 52.16 186.53 19.35
C THR A 94 53.12 185.36 19.13
N LYS A 95 54.42 185.55 19.41
CA LYS A 95 55.43 184.48 19.28
C LYS A 95 55.23 183.30 20.24
N LEU A 96 54.65 183.55 21.42
CA LEU A 96 54.30 182.48 22.36
C LEU A 96 53.18 181.59 21.80
N LEU A 97 52.19 182.17 21.11
CA LEU A 97 51.13 181.43 20.44
C LEU A 97 51.65 180.63 19.23
N GLU A 98 52.56 181.20 18.43
CA GLU A 98 53.21 180.50 17.31
C GLU A 98 53.93 179.23 17.78
N VAL A 99 54.78 179.33 18.81
CA VAL A 99 55.53 178.17 19.36
C VAL A 99 54.61 177.12 20.00
N GLN A 100 53.47 177.54 20.56
CA GLN A 100 52.45 176.60 21.06
C GLN A 100 51.76 175.84 19.92
N LEU A 101 51.43 176.53 18.82
CA LEU A 101 50.90 175.91 17.60
C LEU A 101 51.88 174.92 16.97
N GLU A 102 53.16 175.29 16.83
CA GLU A 102 54.20 174.40 16.28
C GLU A 102 54.30 173.08 17.06
N ARG A 103 54.37 173.16 18.40
CA ARG A 103 54.37 171.98 19.29
C ARG A 103 53.19 171.06 19.01
N ASP A 104 51.99 171.62 18.93
CA ASP A 104 50.75 170.83 18.83
C ASP A 104 50.64 170.15 17.45
N THR A 105 51.20 170.73 16.39
CA THR A 105 51.31 170.06 15.08
C THR A 105 52.30 168.89 15.08
N ILE A 106 53.37 168.95 15.87
CA ILE A 106 54.38 167.87 15.96
C ILE A 106 53.83 166.66 16.70
N GLU A 107 53.03 166.88 17.76
CA GLU A 107 52.38 165.81 18.52
C GLU A 107 51.40 165.01 17.64
N ASP A 108 50.55 165.70 16.87
CA ASP A 108 49.59 165.07 15.95
C ASP A 108 50.25 164.25 14.83
N ILE A 109 51.40 164.73 14.28
CA ILE A 109 52.18 163.96 13.29
C ILE A 109 52.69 162.65 13.91
N ARG A 110 53.25 162.69 15.13
CA ARG A 110 53.73 161.48 15.82
C ARG A 110 52.62 160.51 16.16
N GLN A 111 51.45 161.02 16.55
CA GLN A 111 50.29 160.19 16.85
C GLN A 111 49.76 159.48 15.59
N ARG A 112 49.72 160.16 14.44
CA ARG A 112 49.38 159.54 13.15
C ARG A 112 50.42 158.50 12.69
N GLU A 113 51.71 158.76 12.87
CA GLU A 113 52.76 157.79 12.55
C GLU A 113 52.63 156.51 13.39
N SER A 114 52.45 156.64 14.71
CA SER A 114 52.22 155.52 15.64
C SER A 114 51.02 154.65 15.23
N GLN A 115 49.89 155.29 14.88
CA GLN A 115 48.70 154.58 14.39
C GLN A 115 48.96 153.82 13.08
N SER A 116 49.77 154.38 12.17
CA SER A 116 50.11 153.72 10.91
C SER A 116 50.97 152.45 11.12
N GLN A 117 51.90 152.47 12.07
CA GLN A 117 52.77 151.32 12.37
C GLN A 117 51.98 150.16 12.98
N GLU A 118 51.05 150.42 13.91
CA GLU A 118 50.20 149.37 14.47
C GLU A 118 49.24 148.78 13.43
N SER A 119 48.74 149.59 12.50
CA SER A 119 47.91 149.11 11.37
C SER A 119 48.67 148.10 10.49
N ILE A 120 49.91 148.41 10.11
CA ILE A 120 50.78 147.50 9.33
C ILE A 120 51.08 146.22 10.11
N LYS A 121 51.31 146.33 11.43
CA LYS A 121 51.53 145.18 12.34
C LYS A 121 50.31 144.26 12.48
N ILE A 122 49.09 144.81 12.39
CA ILE A 122 47.85 144.03 12.32
C ILE A 122 47.70 143.34 10.95
N GLN A 123 47.98 144.04 9.84
CA GLN A 123 47.95 143.46 8.49
C GLN A 123 48.95 142.30 8.32
N LEU A 124 50.17 142.44 8.84
CA LEU A 124 51.19 141.39 8.83
C LEU A 124 50.75 140.14 9.63
N LYS A 125 50.00 140.30 10.72
CA LYS A 125 49.43 139.15 11.43
C LYS A 125 48.33 138.44 10.64
N SER A 126 47.45 139.20 9.97
CA SER A 126 46.41 138.62 9.11
C SER A 126 47.03 137.78 7.99
N THR A 127 47.97 138.36 7.25
CA THR A 127 48.63 137.67 6.12
C THR A 127 49.44 136.44 6.54
N ILE A 128 50.03 136.41 7.75
CA ILE A 128 50.67 135.20 8.27
C ILE A 128 49.63 134.10 8.55
N GLN A 129 48.50 134.40 9.19
CA GLN A 129 47.44 133.41 9.44
C GLN A 129 46.77 132.92 8.14
N GLU A 130 46.62 133.79 7.15
CA GLU A 130 46.15 133.45 5.80
C GLU A 130 47.13 132.50 5.08
N LEU A 131 48.45 132.70 5.24
CA LEU A 131 49.46 131.79 4.70
C LEU A 131 49.55 130.46 5.46
N GLU A 132 49.44 130.46 6.79
CA GLU A 132 49.42 129.25 7.61
C GLU A 132 48.21 128.36 7.26
N THR A 133 47.02 128.96 7.10
CA THR A 133 45.80 128.23 6.71
C THR A 133 45.84 127.75 5.26
N ALA A 134 46.38 128.54 4.33
CA ALA A 134 46.61 128.10 2.94
C ALA A 134 47.59 126.93 2.84
N ASN A 135 48.68 126.95 3.62
CA ASN A 135 49.66 125.86 3.64
C ASN A 135 49.07 124.57 4.24
N HIS A 136 48.27 124.66 5.31
CA HIS A 136 47.60 123.48 5.87
C HIS A 136 46.60 122.85 4.89
N LEU A 137 45.83 123.66 4.16
CA LEU A 137 44.95 123.19 3.09
C LEU A 137 45.73 122.51 1.95
N GLN A 138 46.90 123.05 1.58
CA GLN A 138 47.79 122.42 0.59
C GLN A 138 48.31 121.06 1.07
N GLU A 139 48.65 120.90 2.35
CA GLU A 139 49.03 119.60 2.91
C GLU A 139 47.88 118.57 2.90
N GLU A 140 46.64 118.99 3.16
CA GLU A 140 45.49 118.09 3.05
C GLU A 140 45.20 117.68 1.61
N MET A 141 45.29 118.61 0.66
CA MET A 141 45.18 118.29 -0.77
C MET A 141 46.28 117.33 -1.24
N LEU A 142 47.50 117.44 -0.72
CA LEU A 142 48.59 116.50 -1.00
C LEU A 142 48.34 115.12 -0.38
N ARG A 143 47.92 115.05 0.89
CA ARG A 143 47.55 113.78 1.55
C ARG A 143 46.42 113.04 0.81
N GLU A 144 45.45 113.78 0.26
CA GLU A 144 44.35 113.18 -0.50
C GLU A 144 44.78 112.78 -1.93
N ALA A 145 45.70 113.51 -2.57
CA ALA A 145 46.31 113.08 -3.83
C ALA A 145 47.14 111.79 -3.66
N ASP A 146 47.89 111.67 -2.55
CA ASP A 146 48.63 110.45 -2.20
C ASP A 146 47.68 109.27 -1.88
N SER A 147 46.57 109.52 -1.17
CA SER A 147 45.56 108.51 -0.84
C SER A 147 44.94 107.90 -2.11
N GLN A 148 44.58 108.75 -3.07
CA GLN A 148 44.03 108.35 -4.37
C GLN A 148 45.08 107.64 -5.24
N THR A 149 46.35 108.07 -5.18
CA THR A 149 47.45 107.42 -5.90
C THR A 149 47.71 105.99 -5.40
N GLU A 150 47.73 105.75 -4.09
CA GLU A 150 47.82 104.39 -3.52
C GLU A 150 46.57 103.55 -3.78
N HIS A 151 45.38 104.14 -3.89
CA HIS A 151 44.18 103.41 -4.31
C HIS A 151 44.27 102.93 -5.77
N LEU A 152 44.66 103.82 -6.70
CA LEU A 152 44.86 103.47 -8.11
C LEU A 152 45.94 102.39 -8.27
N LYS A 153 47.06 102.51 -7.55
CA LYS A 153 48.15 101.53 -7.52
C LYS A 153 47.68 100.12 -7.09
N LYS A 154 46.79 100.03 -6.09
CA LYS A 154 46.17 98.76 -5.67
C LYS A 154 45.23 98.18 -6.74
N MET A 155 44.47 99.02 -7.45
CA MET A 155 43.65 98.53 -8.58
C MET A 155 44.52 98.02 -9.73
N VAL A 156 45.62 98.71 -10.06
CA VAL A 156 46.57 98.24 -11.08
C VAL A 156 47.21 96.89 -10.68
N GLN A 157 47.59 96.72 -9.41
CA GLN A 157 48.09 95.43 -8.92
C GLN A 157 47.03 94.32 -9.06
N GLY A 158 45.78 94.56 -8.61
CA GLY A 158 44.71 93.56 -8.73
C GLY A 158 44.35 93.21 -10.18
N HIS A 159 44.48 94.15 -11.11
CA HIS A 159 44.33 93.85 -12.54
C HIS A 159 45.48 92.97 -13.07
N GLU A 160 46.73 93.18 -12.64
CA GLU A 160 47.85 92.33 -13.03
C GLU A 160 47.74 90.91 -12.44
N GLU A 161 47.25 90.77 -11.20
CA GLU A 161 46.96 89.48 -10.57
C GLU A 161 45.93 88.68 -11.39
N VAL A 162 44.82 89.30 -11.81
CA VAL A 162 43.82 88.67 -12.69
C VAL A 162 44.39 88.34 -14.07
N LEU A 163 45.25 89.19 -14.64
CA LEU A 163 45.93 88.88 -15.90
C LEU A 163 46.86 87.67 -15.77
N MET A 164 47.53 87.49 -14.63
CA MET A 164 48.36 86.31 -14.37
C MET A 164 47.54 85.01 -14.23
N GLU A 165 46.37 85.05 -13.58
CA GLU A 165 45.45 83.90 -13.53
C GLU A 165 44.95 83.52 -14.94
N LEU A 166 44.55 84.51 -15.75
CA LEU A 166 44.11 84.30 -17.13
C LEU A 166 45.22 83.72 -18.03
N ARG A 167 46.49 84.09 -17.81
CA ARG A 167 47.64 83.44 -18.47
C ARG A 167 47.81 81.99 -18.05
N GLY A 168 47.61 81.67 -16.77
CA GLY A 168 47.67 80.31 -16.24
C GLY A 168 46.69 79.38 -16.96
N ILE A 169 45.42 79.79 -17.05
CA ILE A 169 44.35 79.00 -17.69
C ILE A 169 44.66 78.71 -19.18
N LEU A 170 45.25 79.66 -19.92
CA LEU A 170 45.67 79.42 -21.30
C LEU A 170 46.86 78.46 -21.38
N MET A 171 47.78 78.50 -20.42
CA MET A 171 48.93 77.60 -20.34
C MET A 171 48.49 76.16 -20.03
N ASP A 172 47.59 75.98 -19.07
CA ASP A 172 46.99 74.68 -18.73
C ASP A 172 46.26 74.06 -19.94
N TYR A 173 45.65 74.89 -20.81
CA TYR A 173 45.03 74.43 -22.06
C TYR A 173 46.06 74.07 -23.14
N GLU A 174 47.10 74.89 -23.33
CA GLU A 174 48.20 74.60 -24.27
C GLU A 174 48.92 73.29 -23.90
N ASP A 175 49.18 73.06 -22.61
CA ASP A 175 49.79 71.82 -22.10
C ASP A 175 48.86 70.60 -22.20
N SER A 176 47.56 70.74 -21.89
CA SER A 176 46.62 69.61 -21.91
C SER A 176 46.17 69.19 -23.30
N THR A 177 46.15 70.11 -24.27
CA THR A 177 45.86 69.79 -25.68
C THR A 177 47.12 69.52 -26.52
N GLY A 178 48.29 69.97 -26.07
CA GLY A 178 49.53 69.95 -26.85
C GLY A 178 49.51 70.87 -28.08
N LYS A 179 48.49 71.72 -28.22
CA LYS A 179 48.26 72.60 -29.37
C LYS A 179 48.63 74.03 -28.98
N LYS A 180 49.59 74.62 -29.70
CA LYS A 180 50.01 76.00 -29.44
C LYS A 180 48.90 77.01 -29.70
N LEU A 181 48.73 77.95 -28.77
CA LEU A 181 47.67 78.95 -28.81
C LEU A 181 48.06 80.26 -29.49
N TYR A 182 49.35 80.63 -29.51
CA TYR A 182 49.84 81.81 -30.22
C TYR A 182 51.26 81.54 -30.76
N GLU A 183 51.47 81.71 -32.07
CA GLU A 183 52.75 81.34 -32.70
C GLU A 183 53.90 82.33 -32.42
N HIS A 184 53.58 83.57 -32.00
CA HIS A 184 54.52 84.71 -32.01
C HIS A 184 54.82 85.33 -30.63
N GLU A 185 54.07 85.01 -29.57
CA GLU A 185 54.32 85.47 -28.19
C GLU A 185 54.15 84.30 -27.21
N ASN A 186 55.01 84.19 -26.19
CA ASN A 186 54.78 83.22 -25.09
C ASN A 186 53.58 83.67 -24.25
N ILE A 187 52.75 82.72 -23.78
CA ILE A 187 51.54 82.99 -22.97
C ILE A 187 51.86 83.84 -21.72
N THR A 188 53.03 83.62 -21.09
CA THR A 188 53.52 84.41 -19.95
C THR A 188 53.74 85.89 -20.23
N SER A 189 53.93 86.28 -21.49
CA SER A 189 54.17 87.66 -21.94
C SER A 189 53.08 88.25 -22.84
N LEU A 190 52.19 87.41 -23.39
CA LEU A 190 51.11 87.73 -24.32
C LEU A 190 50.38 89.05 -23.97
N HIS A 191 50.29 90.02 -24.87
CA HIS A 191 49.70 91.32 -24.50
C HIS A 191 48.17 91.22 -24.30
N ILE A 192 47.57 92.13 -23.51
CA ILE A 192 46.18 92.05 -23.00
C ILE A 192 45.15 91.91 -24.15
N HIS A 193 45.38 92.56 -25.29
CA HIS A 193 44.50 92.43 -26.46
C HIS A 193 44.61 91.06 -27.16
N ASN A 194 45.78 90.43 -27.14
CA ASN A 194 46.00 89.08 -27.65
C ASN A 194 45.35 88.02 -26.73
N LEU A 195 45.31 88.27 -25.42
CA LEU A 195 44.68 87.40 -24.41
C LEU A 195 43.21 87.07 -24.76
N SER A 196 42.42 88.08 -25.14
CA SER A 196 41.02 87.89 -25.57
C SER A 196 40.90 87.07 -26.86
N THR A 197 41.90 87.13 -27.73
CA THR A 197 41.93 86.36 -28.99
C THR A 197 42.21 84.88 -28.66
N ALA A 198 43.24 84.61 -27.86
CA ALA A 198 43.59 83.25 -27.43
C ALA A 198 42.42 82.53 -26.74
N PHE A 199 41.71 83.18 -25.80
CA PHE A 199 40.50 82.60 -25.19
C PHE A 199 39.38 82.32 -26.19
N THR A 200 39.23 83.16 -27.23
CA THR A 200 38.24 82.93 -28.30
C THR A 200 38.60 81.70 -29.13
N GLU A 201 39.89 81.45 -29.36
CA GLU A 201 40.36 80.26 -30.09
C GLU A 201 40.17 78.98 -29.25
N VAL A 202 40.52 79.02 -27.96
CA VAL A 202 40.27 77.94 -26.98
C VAL A 202 38.78 77.54 -26.93
N LEU A 203 37.88 78.52 -26.82
CA LEU A 203 36.44 78.26 -26.76
C LEU A 203 35.89 77.68 -28.08
N ARG A 204 36.41 78.14 -29.23
CA ARG A 204 36.04 77.62 -30.56
C ARG A 204 36.51 76.18 -30.77
N ASP A 205 37.73 75.85 -30.32
CA ASP A 205 38.27 74.49 -30.39
C ASP A 205 37.48 73.54 -29.48
N LEU A 206 37.15 73.96 -28.24
CA LEU A 206 36.30 73.20 -27.32
C LEU A 206 34.88 72.96 -27.84
N ASP A 207 34.23 73.97 -28.43
CA ASP A 207 32.90 73.78 -29.03
C ASP A 207 32.94 72.83 -30.23
N SER A 208 34.03 72.89 -31.03
CA SER A 208 34.28 71.94 -32.13
C SER A 208 34.46 70.51 -31.63
N GLU A 209 35.20 70.30 -30.53
CA GLU A 209 35.34 68.98 -29.90
C GLU A 209 34.02 68.47 -29.32
N VAL A 210 33.24 69.34 -28.66
CA VAL A 210 31.91 69.01 -28.14
C VAL A 210 30.93 68.62 -29.26
N LEU A 211 30.99 69.27 -30.43
CA LEU A 211 30.21 68.90 -31.61
C LEU A 211 30.64 67.54 -32.17
N TYR A 212 31.94 67.29 -32.30
CA TYR A 212 32.50 66.02 -32.77
C TYR A 212 32.16 64.84 -31.82
N LEU A 213 32.19 65.07 -30.51
CA LEU A 213 31.80 64.07 -29.52
C LEU A 213 30.29 63.81 -29.54
N LYS A 214 29.45 64.83 -29.76
CA LYS A 214 28.00 64.65 -29.96
C LYS A 214 27.69 63.82 -31.20
N GLU A 215 28.35 64.09 -32.33
CA GLU A 215 28.19 63.32 -33.58
C GLU A 215 28.57 61.85 -33.37
N LYS A 216 29.69 61.58 -32.67
CA LYS A 216 30.07 60.21 -32.27
C LYS A 216 29.07 59.52 -31.35
N VAL A 217 28.50 60.24 -30.39
CA VAL A 217 27.48 59.67 -29.49
C VAL A 217 26.24 59.26 -30.30
N VAL A 218 25.75 60.12 -31.21
CA VAL A 218 24.61 59.78 -32.08
C VAL A 218 24.90 58.55 -32.94
N LEU A 219 26.09 58.45 -33.54
CA LEU A 219 26.48 57.25 -34.32
C LEU A 219 26.49 55.97 -33.46
N VAL A 220 26.98 56.04 -32.22
CA VAL A 220 26.99 54.90 -31.29
C VAL A 220 25.58 54.56 -30.78
N GLU A 221 24.69 55.54 -30.61
CA GLU A 221 23.28 55.33 -30.28
C GLU A 221 22.52 54.67 -31.44
N GLU A 222 22.79 55.08 -32.69
CA GLU A 222 22.25 54.46 -33.90
C GLU A 222 22.76 53.01 -34.10
N GLU A 223 24.07 52.78 -33.91
CA GLU A 223 24.65 51.43 -33.90
C GLU A 223 24.00 50.56 -32.82
N LEU A 224 23.86 51.07 -31.59
CA LEU A 224 23.24 50.34 -30.48
C LEU A 224 21.78 49.99 -30.74
N GLU A 225 20.98 50.92 -31.27
CA GLU A 225 19.57 50.66 -31.60
C GLU A 225 19.42 49.71 -32.79
N SER A 226 20.35 49.72 -33.75
CA SER A 226 20.42 48.73 -34.82
C SER A 226 20.74 47.33 -34.27
N LEU A 227 21.75 47.20 -33.41
CA LEU A 227 22.16 45.94 -32.79
C LEU A 227 21.04 45.37 -31.89
N LYS A 228 20.30 46.26 -31.22
CA LYS A 228 19.11 45.96 -30.43
C LYS A 228 17.99 45.40 -31.32
N LYS A 229 17.67 46.02 -32.45
CA LYS A 229 16.72 45.48 -33.46
C LYS A 229 17.16 44.12 -34.01
N ASP A 230 18.43 43.94 -34.32
CA ASP A 230 18.94 42.66 -34.83
C ASP A 230 18.87 41.56 -33.75
N SER A 231 19.13 41.90 -32.49
CA SER A 231 18.96 40.96 -31.36
C SER A 231 17.48 40.60 -31.11
N GLN A 232 16.57 41.57 -31.26
CA GLN A 232 15.13 41.38 -31.08
C GLN A 232 14.57 40.52 -32.21
N THR A 233 14.79 40.88 -33.47
CA THR A 233 14.31 40.12 -34.64
C THR A 233 14.87 38.70 -34.69
N LYS A 234 16.13 38.49 -34.28
CA LYS A 234 16.70 37.14 -34.09
C LYS A 234 15.98 36.34 -33.00
N THR A 235 15.56 37.00 -31.92
CA THR A 235 14.80 36.36 -30.82
C THR A 235 13.37 36.03 -31.26
N GLU A 236 12.70 36.93 -31.98
CA GLU A 236 11.39 36.73 -32.58
C GLU A 236 11.40 35.58 -33.61
N LEU A 237 12.44 35.51 -34.46
CA LEU A 237 12.59 34.43 -35.44
C LEU A 237 12.86 33.07 -34.78
N LEU A 238 13.64 33.02 -33.69
CA LEU A 238 13.81 31.80 -32.89
C LEU A 238 12.50 31.38 -32.22
N LEU A 239 11.74 32.32 -31.64
CA LEU A 239 10.42 32.06 -31.08
C LEU A 239 9.45 31.52 -32.12
N GLN A 240 9.42 32.11 -33.33
CA GLN A 240 8.60 31.61 -34.44
C GLN A 240 9.05 30.22 -34.90
N GLN A 241 10.36 29.94 -34.96
CA GLN A 241 10.88 28.61 -35.28
C GLN A 241 10.46 27.56 -34.25
N HIS A 242 10.51 27.90 -32.96
CA HIS A 242 10.04 27.03 -31.88
C HIS A 242 8.52 26.81 -31.95
N GLN A 243 7.74 27.88 -32.15
CA GLN A 243 6.28 27.80 -32.32
C GLN A 243 5.90 26.89 -33.49
N ASN A 244 6.49 27.11 -34.67
CA ASN A 244 6.24 26.29 -35.86
C ASN A 244 6.59 24.81 -35.61
N ARG A 245 7.66 24.50 -34.86
CA ARG A 245 8.02 23.11 -34.54
C ARG A 245 7.07 22.48 -33.50
N VAL A 246 6.54 23.27 -32.55
CA VAL A 246 5.50 22.81 -31.62
C VAL A 246 4.20 22.52 -32.37
N GLU A 247 3.76 23.42 -33.25
CA GLU A 247 2.56 23.22 -34.09
C GLU A 247 2.71 21.99 -35.00
N GLN A 248 3.89 21.81 -35.61
CA GLN A 248 4.21 20.61 -36.38
C GLN A 248 4.09 19.35 -35.50
N LEU A 249 4.73 19.32 -34.32
CA LEU A 249 4.68 18.19 -33.38
C LEU A 249 3.25 17.87 -32.92
N VAL A 250 2.42 18.88 -32.67
CA VAL A 250 1.00 18.72 -32.36
C VAL A 250 0.27 18.07 -33.53
N SER A 251 0.46 18.57 -34.76
CA SER A 251 -0.19 17.98 -35.95
C SER A 251 0.30 16.56 -36.28
N GLU A 252 1.57 16.24 -35.98
CA GLU A 252 2.14 14.89 -36.10
C GLU A 252 1.48 13.95 -35.08
N HIS A 253 1.33 14.40 -33.83
CA HIS A 253 0.67 13.64 -32.77
C HIS A 253 -0.83 13.45 -32.98
N GLU A 254 -1.56 14.48 -33.44
CA GLU A 254 -3.00 14.39 -33.75
C GLU A 254 -3.27 13.36 -34.86
N GLN A 255 -2.42 13.33 -35.90
CA GLN A 255 -2.49 12.32 -36.96
C GLN A 255 -2.19 10.91 -36.45
N GLU A 256 -1.20 10.74 -35.57
CA GLU A 256 -0.90 9.44 -34.95
C GLU A 256 -2.06 8.97 -34.05
N VAL A 257 -2.63 9.85 -33.22
CA VAL A 257 -3.79 9.56 -32.37
C VAL A 257 -5.01 9.17 -33.21
N ALA A 258 -5.25 9.84 -34.34
CA ALA A 258 -6.30 9.46 -35.28
C ALA A 258 -6.07 8.06 -35.86
N ALA A 259 -4.89 7.78 -36.39
CA ALA A 259 -4.54 6.47 -36.97
C ALA A 259 -4.60 5.33 -35.92
N LEU A 260 -4.14 5.57 -34.69
CA LEU A 260 -4.26 4.62 -33.58
C LEU A 260 -5.73 4.40 -33.18
N THR A 261 -6.58 5.44 -33.26
CA THR A 261 -8.03 5.35 -33.00
C THR A 261 -8.73 4.50 -34.08
N GLU A 262 -8.42 4.69 -35.36
CA GLU A 262 -8.93 3.83 -36.44
C GLU A 262 -8.47 2.37 -36.30
N LYS A 263 -7.20 2.16 -35.96
CA LYS A 263 -6.63 0.83 -35.68
C LYS A 263 -7.30 0.16 -34.47
N ALA A 264 -7.63 0.92 -33.43
CA ALA A 264 -8.39 0.42 -32.28
C ALA A 264 -9.86 0.14 -32.61
N ASN A 265 -10.48 0.91 -33.50
CA ASN A 265 -11.86 0.73 -33.93
C ASN A 265 -12.02 -0.50 -34.85
N SER A 266 -11.10 -0.70 -35.80
CA SER A 266 -11.05 -1.89 -36.65
C SER A 266 -10.74 -3.15 -35.84
N ALA A 267 -9.75 -3.13 -34.94
CA ALA A 267 -9.49 -4.24 -34.01
C ALA A 267 -10.72 -4.61 -33.15
N ARG A 268 -11.50 -3.61 -32.68
CA ARG A 268 -12.76 -3.84 -31.96
C ARG A 268 -13.83 -4.46 -32.85
N SER A 269 -13.93 -4.05 -34.12
CA SER A 269 -14.85 -4.65 -35.09
C SER A 269 -14.50 -6.13 -35.36
N HIS A 270 -13.22 -6.47 -35.49
CA HIS A 270 -12.76 -7.85 -35.59
C HIS A 270 -13.08 -8.67 -34.33
N ALA A 271 -12.83 -8.12 -33.13
CA ALA A 271 -13.17 -8.79 -31.88
C ALA A 271 -14.69 -9.07 -31.76
N ASN A 272 -15.55 -8.10 -32.10
CA ASN A 272 -17.00 -8.29 -32.13
C ASN A 272 -17.42 -9.37 -33.14
N SER A 273 -16.74 -9.46 -34.30
CA SER A 273 -17.01 -10.50 -35.30
C SER A 273 -16.61 -11.89 -34.81
N ILE A 274 -15.46 -12.01 -34.14
CA ILE A 274 -14.99 -13.26 -33.51
C ILE A 274 -15.94 -13.68 -32.38
N GLN A 275 -16.39 -12.74 -31.53
CA GLN A 275 -17.38 -13.02 -30.48
C GLN A 275 -18.67 -13.59 -31.08
N SER A 276 -19.22 -12.96 -32.12
CA SER A 276 -20.45 -13.43 -32.78
C SER A 276 -20.28 -14.82 -33.40
N GLN A 277 -19.11 -15.12 -34.00
CA GLN A 277 -18.79 -16.47 -34.46
C GLN A 277 -18.70 -17.47 -33.30
N MET A 278 -18.10 -17.10 -32.19
CA MET A 278 -18.00 -17.97 -31.00
C MET A 278 -19.36 -18.23 -30.36
N GLU A 279 -20.26 -17.25 -30.31
CA GLU A 279 -21.65 -17.42 -29.87
C GLU A 279 -22.41 -18.43 -30.75
N ILE A 280 -22.26 -18.35 -32.09
CA ILE A 280 -22.85 -19.31 -33.03
C ILE A 280 -22.28 -20.72 -32.82
N ILE A 281 -20.96 -20.86 -32.67
CA ILE A 281 -20.29 -22.16 -32.41
C ILE A 281 -20.74 -22.74 -31.07
N GLN A 282 -20.88 -21.90 -30.04
CA GLN A 282 -21.34 -22.30 -28.72
C GLN A 282 -22.79 -22.80 -28.77
N GLU A 283 -23.68 -22.16 -29.52
CA GLU A 283 -25.07 -22.59 -29.67
C GLU A 283 -25.23 -23.86 -30.53
N GLN A 284 -24.42 -24.01 -31.58
CA GLN A 284 -24.28 -25.28 -32.31
C GLN A 284 -23.78 -26.41 -31.38
N THR A 285 -22.89 -26.10 -30.44
CA THR A 285 -22.40 -27.05 -29.44
C THR A 285 -23.48 -27.38 -28.39
N ARG A 286 -24.24 -26.40 -27.89
CA ARG A 286 -25.38 -26.63 -26.98
C ARG A 286 -26.45 -27.52 -27.60
N SER A 287 -26.89 -27.19 -28.81
CA SER A 287 -27.91 -27.96 -29.53
C SER A 287 -27.44 -29.38 -29.87
N ARG A 288 -26.17 -29.55 -30.26
CA ARG A 288 -25.57 -30.89 -30.44
C ARG A 288 -25.49 -31.68 -29.14
N ASN A 289 -25.09 -31.06 -28.04
CA ASN A 289 -25.03 -31.72 -26.72
C ASN A 289 -26.44 -32.09 -26.21
N SER A 290 -27.44 -31.25 -26.46
CA SER A 290 -28.86 -31.57 -26.17
C SER A 290 -29.35 -32.77 -26.97
N MET A 291 -29.03 -32.85 -28.27
CA MET A 291 -29.35 -33.99 -29.13
C MET A 291 -28.64 -35.28 -28.65
N HIS A 292 -27.36 -35.22 -28.29
CA HIS A 292 -26.65 -36.37 -27.73
C HIS A 292 -27.18 -36.79 -26.34
N ALA A 293 -27.55 -35.85 -25.46
CA ALA A 293 -28.19 -36.16 -24.18
C ALA A 293 -29.54 -36.86 -24.39
N HIS A 294 -30.35 -36.41 -25.35
CA HIS A 294 -31.61 -37.06 -25.69
C HIS A 294 -31.40 -38.47 -26.26
N GLN A 295 -30.38 -38.68 -27.11
CA GLN A 295 -29.98 -40.01 -27.58
C GLN A 295 -29.55 -40.92 -26.44
N VAL A 296 -28.77 -40.42 -25.47
CA VAL A 296 -28.38 -41.18 -24.27
C VAL A 296 -29.61 -41.58 -23.46
N SER A 297 -30.53 -40.67 -23.16
CA SER A 297 -31.76 -41.01 -22.40
C SER A 297 -32.72 -41.94 -23.15
N GLN A 298 -32.76 -41.89 -24.49
CA GLN A 298 -33.46 -42.90 -25.29
C GLN A 298 -32.79 -44.29 -25.14
N LEU A 299 -31.45 -44.36 -25.24
CA LEU A 299 -30.72 -45.61 -25.06
C LEU A 299 -30.87 -46.16 -23.64
N GLU A 300 -30.74 -45.34 -22.59
CA GLU A 300 -30.98 -45.69 -21.19
C GLU A 300 -32.40 -46.24 -20.98
N SER A 301 -33.41 -45.65 -21.62
CA SER A 301 -34.78 -46.14 -21.61
C SER A 301 -34.91 -47.52 -22.27
N THR A 302 -34.32 -47.72 -23.46
CA THR A 302 -34.34 -49.04 -24.13
C THR A 302 -33.57 -50.12 -23.36
N VAL A 303 -32.44 -49.78 -22.74
CA VAL A 303 -31.67 -50.69 -21.87
C VAL A 303 -32.46 -51.04 -20.62
N SER A 304 -33.18 -50.08 -20.03
CA SER A 304 -34.07 -50.31 -18.88
C SER A 304 -35.22 -51.25 -19.24
N GLN A 305 -35.83 -51.05 -20.43
CA GLN A 305 -36.88 -51.92 -20.97
C GLN A 305 -36.37 -53.34 -21.18
N LEU A 306 -35.27 -53.53 -21.92
CA LEU A 306 -34.66 -54.84 -22.17
C LEU A 306 -34.22 -55.53 -20.86
N CYS A 307 -33.72 -54.78 -19.87
CA CYS A 307 -33.40 -55.32 -18.54
C CYS A 307 -34.65 -55.75 -17.76
N SER A 308 -35.82 -55.15 -18.01
CA SER A 308 -37.09 -55.57 -17.42
C SER A 308 -37.60 -56.86 -18.08
N GLU A 309 -37.56 -56.93 -19.41
CA GLU A 309 -37.95 -58.10 -20.21
C GLU A 309 -37.06 -59.31 -19.91
N LEU A 310 -35.73 -59.12 -19.81
CA LEU A 310 -34.79 -60.17 -19.42
C LEU A 310 -35.06 -60.68 -17.99
N ARG A 311 -35.45 -59.80 -17.07
CA ARG A 311 -35.80 -60.16 -15.68
C ARG A 311 -37.14 -60.90 -15.60
N GLU A 312 -38.11 -60.53 -16.44
CA GLU A 312 -39.38 -61.24 -16.61
C GLU A 312 -39.16 -62.64 -17.19
N ALA A 313 -38.40 -62.74 -18.29
CA ALA A 313 -38.03 -64.02 -18.90
C ALA A 313 -37.28 -64.92 -17.90
N LYS A 314 -36.36 -64.37 -17.11
CA LYS A 314 -35.65 -65.11 -16.05
C LYS A 314 -36.63 -65.68 -15.02
N ARG A 315 -37.56 -64.87 -14.49
CA ARG A 315 -38.63 -65.36 -13.58
C ARG A 315 -39.47 -66.47 -14.20
N MET A 316 -39.84 -66.36 -15.47
CA MET A 316 -40.62 -67.37 -16.18
C MET A 316 -39.85 -68.69 -16.33
N TYR A 317 -38.54 -68.63 -16.61
CA TYR A 317 -37.70 -69.83 -16.63
C TYR A 317 -37.46 -70.41 -15.24
N GLU A 318 -37.31 -69.58 -14.20
CA GLU A 318 -37.15 -70.01 -12.82
C GLU A 318 -38.38 -70.80 -12.33
N HIS A 319 -39.59 -70.25 -12.48
CA HIS A 319 -40.83 -71.01 -12.19
C HIS A 319 -40.97 -72.27 -13.06
N LYS A 320 -40.52 -72.23 -14.32
CA LYS A 320 -40.58 -73.44 -15.16
C LYS A 320 -39.60 -74.52 -14.72
N VAL A 321 -38.45 -74.15 -14.14
CA VAL A 321 -37.53 -75.09 -13.48
C VAL A 321 -38.16 -75.63 -12.20
N GLU A 322 -38.70 -74.78 -11.32
CA GLU A 322 -39.40 -75.23 -10.10
C GLU A 322 -40.51 -76.24 -10.40
N ASP A 323 -41.31 -76.02 -11.45
CA ASP A 323 -42.38 -76.96 -11.84
C ASP A 323 -41.85 -78.27 -12.43
N LEU A 324 -40.73 -78.24 -13.16
CA LEU A 324 -40.07 -79.46 -13.64
C LEU A 324 -39.40 -80.23 -12.48
N GLU A 325 -38.87 -79.54 -11.47
CA GLU A 325 -38.32 -80.14 -10.26
C GLU A 325 -39.43 -80.79 -9.41
N LYS A 326 -40.60 -80.15 -9.27
CA LYS A 326 -41.80 -80.74 -8.65
C LYS A 326 -42.23 -82.02 -9.39
N GLN A 327 -42.34 -81.96 -10.72
CA GLN A 327 -42.69 -83.14 -11.54
C GLN A 327 -41.66 -84.27 -11.41
N LEU A 328 -40.36 -83.93 -11.40
CA LEU A 328 -39.27 -84.88 -11.24
C LEU A 328 -39.22 -85.48 -9.82
N HIS A 329 -39.62 -84.73 -8.79
CA HIS A 329 -39.75 -85.25 -7.43
C HIS A 329 -40.95 -86.20 -7.29
N LEU A 330 -42.11 -85.86 -7.88
CA LEU A 330 -43.27 -86.75 -7.93
C LEU A 330 -42.94 -88.07 -8.63
N ALA A 331 -42.37 -88.01 -9.83
CA ALA A 331 -41.93 -89.20 -10.56
C ALA A 331 -40.88 -90.03 -9.80
N ARG A 332 -40.05 -89.41 -8.93
CA ARG A 332 -39.15 -90.13 -8.02
C ARG A 332 -39.87 -90.80 -6.85
N SER A 333 -40.98 -90.25 -6.36
CA SER A 333 -41.83 -90.90 -5.34
C SER A 333 -42.53 -92.11 -5.94
N GLU A 334 -43.21 -91.91 -7.08
CA GLU A 334 -43.88 -92.98 -7.84
C GLU A 334 -42.93 -94.13 -8.19
N MET A 335 -41.70 -93.81 -8.63
CA MET A 335 -40.66 -94.82 -8.90
C MET A 335 -40.11 -95.51 -7.64
N ALA A 336 -40.13 -94.86 -6.48
CA ALA A 336 -39.73 -95.46 -5.20
C ALA A 336 -40.84 -96.37 -4.64
N GLU A 337 -42.10 -95.95 -4.74
CA GLU A 337 -43.28 -96.74 -4.39
C GLU A 337 -43.35 -98.00 -5.25
N ALA A 338 -43.27 -97.86 -6.57
CA ALA A 338 -43.22 -98.98 -7.52
C ALA A 338 -41.91 -99.81 -7.46
N GLN A 339 -40.88 -99.33 -6.75
CA GLN A 339 -39.71 -100.14 -6.36
C GLN A 339 -40.04 -100.97 -5.12
N THR A 340 -40.61 -100.37 -4.07
CA THR A 340 -41.00 -101.09 -2.85
C THR A 340 -42.08 -102.16 -3.10
N GLU A 341 -43.05 -101.90 -3.98
CA GLU A 341 -44.02 -102.92 -4.41
C GLU A 341 -43.33 -104.10 -5.12
N ARG A 342 -42.35 -103.82 -5.99
CA ARG A 342 -41.61 -104.88 -6.71
C ARG A 342 -40.72 -105.69 -5.77
N ASP A 343 -40.08 -105.03 -4.82
CA ASP A 343 -39.25 -105.70 -3.82
C ASP A 343 -40.10 -106.55 -2.87
N GLN A 344 -41.30 -106.08 -2.50
CA GLN A 344 -42.30 -106.87 -1.78
C GLN A 344 -42.77 -108.09 -2.62
N TYR A 345 -43.18 -107.90 -3.87
CA TYR A 345 -43.57 -109.02 -4.75
C TYR A 345 -42.42 -110.02 -4.97
N SER A 346 -41.18 -109.54 -5.05
CA SER A 346 -40.00 -110.41 -5.15
C SER A 346 -39.76 -111.21 -3.85
N GLN A 347 -40.03 -110.61 -2.68
CA GLN A 347 -39.94 -111.30 -1.40
C GLN A 347 -41.09 -112.31 -1.22
N GLU A 348 -42.31 -111.96 -1.61
CA GLU A 348 -43.47 -112.86 -1.62
C GLU A 348 -43.24 -114.04 -2.58
N SER A 349 -42.70 -113.80 -3.77
CA SER A 349 -42.30 -114.86 -4.71
C SER A 349 -41.20 -115.75 -4.15
N GLY A 350 -40.18 -115.18 -3.48
CA GLY A 350 -39.13 -115.96 -2.81
C GLY A 350 -39.69 -116.86 -1.70
N ASN A 351 -40.56 -116.32 -0.84
CA ASN A 351 -41.25 -117.10 0.20
C ASN A 351 -42.12 -118.24 -0.39
N LEU A 352 -42.68 -118.03 -1.58
CA LEU A 352 -43.46 -119.04 -2.31
C LEU A 352 -42.55 -120.12 -2.94
N ASP A 353 -41.44 -119.74 -3.55
CA ASP A 353 -40.43 -120.67 -4.08
C ASP A 353 -39.79 -121.51 -2.96
N ASP A 354 -39.51 -120.93 -1.78
CA ASP A 354 -39.00 -121.66 -0.62
C ASP A 354 -40.00 -122.74 -0.14
N GLN A 355 -41.30 -122.39 -0.04
CA GLN A 355 -42.37 -123.35 0.24
C GLN A 355 -42.48 -124.44 -0.84
N LEU A 356 -42.28 -124.09 -2.10
CA LEU A 356 -42.31 -125.03 -3.23
C LEU A 356 -41.10 -125.99 -3.15
N HIS A 357 -39.91 -125.50 -2.79
CA HIS A 357 -38.72 -126.33 -2.56
C HIS A 357 -38.90 -127.27 -1.34
N GLU A 358 -39.49 -126.81 -0.24
CA GLU A 358 -39.75 -127.67 0.92
C GLU A 358 -40.80 -128.75 0.60
N LEU A 359 -41.88 -128.40 -0.11
CA LEU A 359 -42.86 -129.38 -0.61
C LEU A 359 -42.26 -130.38 -1.63
N LEU A 360 -41.33 -129.94 -2.49
CA LEU A 360 -40.58 -130.83 -3.38
C LEU A 360 -39.63 -131.76 -2.62
N ALA A 361 -39.01 -131.28 -1.54
CA ALA A 361 -38.17 -132.11 -0.66
C ALA A 361 -39.00 -133.15 0.11
N GLU A 362 -40.18 -132.76 0.62
CA GLU A 362 -41.15 -133.70 1.21
C GLU A 362 -41.64 -134.72 0.18
N LEU A 363 -41.99 -134.29 -1.04
CA LEU A 363 -42.42 -135.17 -2.12
C LEU A 363 -41.33 -136.18 -2.50
N HIS A 364 -40.08 -135.74 -2.67
CA HIS A 364 -38.95 -136.62 -2.96
C HIS A 364 -38.69 -137.62 -1.81
N LYS A 365 -38.82 -137.18 -0.55
CA LYS A 365 -38.77 -138.07 0.62
C LYS A 365 -39.91 -139.09 0.61
N LYS A 366 -41.13 -138.70 0.24
CA LYS A 366 -42.28 -139.62 0.10
C LYS A 366 -42.14 -140.58 -1.09
N GLU A 367 -41.52 -140.16 -2.19
CA GLU A 367 -41.15 -141.03 -3.31
C GLU A 367 -40.08 -142.06 -2.87
N MET A 368 -39.09 -141.65 -2.07
CA MET A 368 -38.12 -142.57 -1.47
C MET A 368 -38.79 -143.61 -0.53
N GLU A 369 -39.67 -143.17 0.37
CA GLU A 369 -40.48 -144.06 1.23
C GLU A 369 -41.33 -145.03 0.39
N LEU A 370 -42.04 -144.52 -0.62
CA LEU A 370 -42.84 -145.32 -1.56
C LEU A 370 -41.98 -146.30 -2.39
N SER A 371 -40.73 -145.96 -2.71
CA SER A 371 -39.81 -146.87 -3.43
C SER A 371 -39.39 -148.06 -2.58
N LEU A 372 -39.15 -147.84 -1.28
CA LEU A 372 -38.87 -148.90 -0.30
C LEU A 372 -40.10 -149.80 -0.12
N GLU A 373 -41.30 -149.23 -0.04
CA GLU A 373 -42.56 -149.98 0.09
C GLU A 373 -42.90 -150.78 -1.18
N LYS A 374 -42.64 -150.23 -2.38
CA LYS A 374 -42.74 -150.95 -3.66
C LYS A 374 -41.79 -152.16 -3.71
N GLU A 375 -40.55 -152.03 -3.24
CA GLU A 375 -39.58 -153.12 -3.19
C GLU A 375 -39.91 -154.17 -2.10
N GLN A 376 -40.50 -153.78 -0.96
CA GLN A 376 -41.09 -154.74 -0.01
C GLN A 376 -42.25 -155.52 -0.64
N ASN A 377 -43.21 -154.83 -1.28
CA ASN A 377 -44.34 -155.46 -1.96
C ASN A 377 -43.89 -156.44 -3.04
N LYS A 378 -42.89 -156.08 -3.84
CA LYS A 378 -42.29 -156.95 -4.88
C LYS A 378 -41.76 -158.27 -4.29
N ARG A 379 -41.11 -158.24 -3.12
CA ARG A 379 -40.66 -159.44 -2.36
C ARG A 379 -41.80 -160.25 -1.74
N PHE A 380 -43.02 -159.71 -1.76
CA PHE A 380 -44.26 -160.43 -1.45
C PHE A 380 -44.81 -161.09 -2.72
N TRP A 381 -44.99 -160.35 -3.80
CA TRP A 381 -45.52 -160.84 -5.09
C TRP A 381 -44.67 -161.93 -5.75
N ASP A 382 -43.33 -161.87 -5.60
CA ASP A 382 -42.45 -162.94 -6.09
C ASP A 382 -42.56 -164.25 -5.29
N ARG A 383 -43.30 -164.28 -4.18
CA ARG A 383 -43.62 -165.48 -3.39
C ARG A 383 -44.88 -166.20 -3.87
N ASP A 384 -45.90 -165.45 -4.29
CA ASP A 384 -47.21 -165.98 -4.69
C ASP A 384 -47.35 -166.26 -6.20
N ARG A 385 -46.31 -165.94 -6.99
CA ARG A 385 -46.25 -166.09 -8.45
C ARG A 385 -46.56 -167.52 -8.97
N GLY A 386 -46.51 -168.54 -8.12
CA GLY A 386 -46.72 -169.95 -8.50
C GLY A 386 -48.17 -170.36 -8.82
N ASN A 387 -49.18 -169.67 -8.29
CA ASN A 387 -50.56 -170.19 -8.28
C ASN A 387 -51.50 -169.63 -9.37
N SER A 388 -51.06 -168.68 -10.22
CA SER A 388 -51.95 -167.86 -11.05
C SER A 388 -51.82 -168.06 -12.59
N ILE A 389 -51.33 -169.20 -13.06
CA ILE A 389 -51.09 -169.42 -14.52
C ILE A 389 -52.35 -169.88 -15.28
N THR A 390 -53.34 -170.47 -14.60
CA THR A 390 -54.51 -171.08 -15.24
C THR A 390 -55.59 -170.08 -15.67
N ILE A 391 -55.61 -168.86 -15.10
CA ILE A 391 -56.69 -167.87 -15.30
C ILE A 391 -56.48 -167.03 -16.57
N ASP A 392 -55.24 -166.66 -16.89
CA ASP A 392 -54.93 -165.71 -17.98
C ASP A 392 -55.25 -166.23 -19.39
N ARG A 393 -55.50 -167.53 -19.56
CA ARG A 393 -55.79 -168.11 -20.88
C ARG A 393 -57.15 -167.68 -21.44
N LEU A 394 -58.14 -167.43 -20.58
CA LEU A 394 -59.51 -167.08 -20.99
C LEU A 394 -59.74 -165.56 -21.16
N ARG A 395 -58.82 -164.70 -20.70
CA ARG A 395 -58.94 -163.24 -20.88
C ARG A 395 -58.60 -162.79 -22.31
N ARG A 396 -57.51 -163.32 -22.88
CA ARG A 396 -56.96 -162.86 -24.18
C ARG A 396 -57.90 -163.03 -25.37
N GLU A 397 -58.81 -164.00 -25.33
CA GLU A 397 -59.82 -164.18 -26.39
C GLU A 397 -60.91 -163.10 -26.36
N LEU A 398 -61.21 -162.53 -25.18
CA LEU A 398 -62.12 -161.39 -25.03
C LEU A 398 -61.46 -160.06 -25.44
N ASP A 399 -60.21 -159.85 -25.00
CA ASP A 399 -59.43 -158.63 -25.32
C ASP A 399 -59.29 -158.42 -26.84
N THR A 400 -59.12 -159.51 -27.59
CA THR A 400 -58.92 -159.49 -29.05
C THR A 400 -60.10 -158.86 -29.80
N LYS A 401 -61.35 -159.01 -29.32
CA LYS A 401 -62.52 -158.39 -29.96
C LYS A 401 -62.81 -156.97 -29.49
N ASN A 402 -62.23 -156.55 -28.37
CA ASN A 402 -62.38 -155.19 -27.86
C ASN A 402 -61.51 -154.19 -28.64
N MET A 403 -60.29 -154.62 -29.03
CA MET A 403 -59.33 -153.82 -29.82
C MET A 403 -59.90 -153.31 -31.15
N GLU A 404 -60.68 -154.11 -31.86
CA GLU A 404 -61.20 -153.78 -33.19
C GLU A 404 -62.19 -152.59 -33.17
N LEU A 405 -63.02 -152.49 -32.12
CA LEU A 405 -63.94 -151.37 -31.93
C LEU A 405 -63.18 -150.07 -31.59
N GLN A 406 -62.15 -150.17 -30.74
CA GLN A 406 -61.44 -149.02 -30.21
C GLN A 406 -60.56 -148.30 -31.26
N HIS A 407 -60.11 -149.02 -32.29
CA HIS A 407 -59.38 -148.43 -33.42
C HIS A 407 -60.21 -147.38 -34.20
N MET A 408 -61.48 -147.69 -34.47
CA MET A 408 -62.37 -146.80 -35.23
C MET A 408 -62.69 -145.52 -34.46
N GLU A 409 -62.89 -145.61 -33.14
CA GLU A 409 -63.19 -144.45 -32.28
C GLU A 409 -62.00 -143.49 -32.17
N ASN A 410 -60.77 -144.02 -32.11
CA ASN A 410 -59.55 -143.21 -32.01
C ASN A 410 -59.26 -142.39 -33.28
N THR A 411 -59.56 -142.94 -34.46
CA THR A 411 -59.32 -142.27 -35.75
C THR A 411 -60.15 -140.97 -35.87
N VAL A 412 -61.40 -141.00 -35.40
CA VAL A 412 -62.31 -139.83 -35.42
C VAL A 412 -61.89 -138.77 -34.38
N LYS A 413 -61.28 -139.18 -33.25
CA LYS A 413 -60.76 -138.25 -32.23
C LYS A 413 -59.50 -137.53 -32.71
N ALA A 414 -58.59 -138.22 -33.40
CA ALA A 414 -57.36 -137.63 -33.91
C ALA A 414 -57.61 -136.46 -34.88
N MET A 415 -58.42 -136.66 -35.93
CA MET A 415 -58.72 -135.61 -36.91
C MET A 415 -59.39 -134.37 -36.28
N ARG A 416 -60.06 -134.52 -35.14
CA ARG A 416 -60.72 -133.42 -34.43
C ARG A 416 -59.74 -132.53 -33.65
N ILE A 417 -58.67 -133.13 -33.13
CA ILE A 417 -57.59 -132.42 -32.42
C ILE A 417 -56.68 -131.71 -33.43
N GLU A 418 -56.31 -132.39 -34.52
CA GLU A 418 -55.47 -131.82 -35.58
C GLU A 418 -56.09 -130.55 -36.22
N CYS A 419 -57.41 -130.54 -36.43
CA CYS A 419 -58.12 -129.33 -36.88
C CYS A 419 -58.16 -128.21 -35.84
N GLN A 420 -58.22 -128.54 -34.54
CA GLN A 420 -58.24 -127.57 -33.44
C GLN A 420 -56.89 -126.86 -33.34
N GLU A 421 -55.80 -127.64 -33.20
CA GLU A 421 -54.42 -127.16 -33.08
C GLU A 421 -54.00 -126.32 -34.30
N GLN A 422 -54.41 -126.72 -35.52
CA GLN A 422 -54.13 -125.96 -36.73
C GLN A 422 -54.76 -124.54 -36.71
N THR A 423 -55.94 -124.37 -36.12
CA THR A 423 -56.56 -123.03 -35.99
C THR A 423 -55.88 -122.18 -34.90
N GLU A 424 -55.48 -122.79 -33.79
CA GLU A 424 -54.83 -122.09 -32.68
C GLU A 424 -53.42 -121.59 -33.06
N CYS A 425 -52.65 -122.41 -33.79
CA CYS A 425 -51.38 -121.98 -34.38
C CYS A 425 -51.54 -120.85 -35.40
N GLN A 426 -52.60 -120.83 -36.21
CA GLN A 426 -52.88 -119.72 -37.12
C GLN A 426 -53.22 -118.43 -36.37
N VAL A 427 -54.03 -118.49 -35.31
CA VAL A 427 -54.38 -117.31 -34.50
C VAL A 427 -53.15 -116.73 -33.80
N ALA A 428 -52.27 -117.56 -33.25
CA ALA A 428 -51.01 -117.12 -32.65
C ALA A 428 -50.11 -116.39 -33.68
N ALA A 429 -49.90 -116.99 -34.86
CA ALA A 429 -49.11 -116.38 -35.94
C ALA A 429 -49.73 -115.07 -36.47
N ILE A 430 -51.06 -114.98 -36.54
CA ILE A 430 -51.76 -113.75 -36.93
C ILE A 430 -51.58 -112.65 -35.87
N LYS A 431 -51.60 -112.98 -34.57
CA LYS A 431 -51.38 -112.01 -33.49
C LYS A 431 -49.97 -111.42 -33.54
N GLU A 432 -48.94 -112.26 -33.60
CA GLU A 432 -47.54 -111.79 -33.71
C GLU A 432 -47.32 -110.99 -35.00
N LYS A 433 -47.93 -111.42 -36.11
CA LYS A 433 -47.90 -110.66 -37.37
C LYS A 433 -48.55 -109.29 -37.23
N ASN A 434 -49.68 -109.15 -36.53
CA ASN A 434 -50.30 -107.84 -36.27
C ASN A 434 -49.41 -106.94 -35.38
N GLU A 435 -48.76 -107.50 -34.37
CA GLU A 435 -47.78 -106.79 -33.54
C GLU A 435 -46.51 -106.40 -34.33
N SER A 436 -46.14 -107.18 -35.35
CA SER A 436 -45.09 -106.80 -36.32
C SER A 436 -45.55 -105.66 -37.25
N ILE A 437 -46.80 -105.69 -37.73
CA ILE A 437 -47.38 -104.64 -38.58
C ILE A 437 -47.51 -103.31 -37.83
N GLY A 438 -47.87 -103.34 -36.53
CA GLY A 438 -47.85 -102.15 -35.68
C GLY A 438 -46.45 -101.54 -35.56
N ARG A 439 -45.42 -102.37 -35.33
CA ARG A 439 -44.01 -101.95 -35.30
C ARG A 439 -43.54 -101.38 -36.64
N VAL A 440 -43.87 -102.04 -37.75
CA VAL A 440 -43.57 -101.55 -39.12
C VAL A 440 -44.29 -100.23 -39.42
N SER A 441 -45.53 -100.05 -38.96
CA SER A 441 -46.29 -98.80 -39.15
C SER A 441 -45.64 -97.63 -38.38
N SER A 442 -45.21 -97.87 -37.15
CA SER A 442 -44.47 -96.89 -36.34
C SER A 442 -43.14 -96.50 -37.01
N LEU A 443 -42.36 -97.50 -37.45
CA LEU A 443 -41.09 -97.26 -38.17
C LEU A 443 -41.30 -96.55 -39.51
N THR A 444 -42.40 -96.83 -40.21
CA THR A 444 -42.75 -96.13 -41.46
C THR A 444 -43.10 -94.66 -41.19
N ALA A 445 -43.85 -94.36 -40.13
CA ALA A 445 -44.14 -92.98 -39.73
C ALA A 445 -42.86 -92.21 -39.32
N GLN A 446 -41.93 -92.85 -38.61
CA GLN A 446 -40.61 -92.26 -38.31
C GLN A 446 -39.75 -92.06 -39.58
N LEU A 447 -39.82 -92.98 -40.54
CA LEU A 447 -39.12 -92.87 -41.82
C LEU A 447 -39.66 -91.73 -42.69
N GLU A 448 -40.97 -91.55 -42.79
CA GLU A 448 -41.53 -90.40 -43.54
C GLU A 448 -41.27 -89.06 -42.82
N SER A 449 -41.32 -89.03 -41.48
CA SER A 449 -40.95 -87.85 -40.70
C SER A 449 -39.48 -87.44 -40.92
N THR A 450 -38.55 -88.40 -40.97
CA THR A 450 -37.13 -88.14 -41.26
C THR A 450 -36.85 -87.82 -42.73
N LYS A 451 -37.64 -88.34 -43.67
CA LYS A 451 -37.62 -87.89 -45.09
C LYS A 451 -38.12 -86.46 -45.25
N GLU A 452 -39.16 -86.06 -44.51
CA GLU A 452 -39.74 -84.71 -44.51
C GLU A 452 -38.72 -83.67 -44.01
N THR A 453 -38.04 -83.93 -42.88
CA THR A 453 -36.99 -83.04 -42.38
C THR A 453 -35.76 -83.00 -43.30
N LEU A 454 -35.35 -84.14 -43.86
CA LEU A 454 -34.27 -84.21 -44.85
C LEU A 454 -34.60 -83.42 -46.12
N ARG A 455 -35.87 -83.41 -46.57
CA ARG A 455 -36.30 -82.64 -47.74
C ARG A 455 -36.18 -81.13 -47.48
N LYS A 456 -36.66 -80.66 -46.33
CA LYS A 456 -36.56 -79.24 -45.91
C LYS A 456 -35.11 -78.78 -45.80
N VAL A 457 -34.24 -79.56 -45.15
CA VAL A 457 -32.80 -79.25 -45.07
C VAL A 457 -32.14 -79.21 -46.45
N LYS A 458 -32.56 -80.08 -47.38
CA LYS A 458 -32.07 -80.05 -48.77
C LYS A 458 -32.57 -78.82 -49.53
N GLU A 459 -33.84 -78.43 -49.36
CA GLU A 459 -34.43 -77.23 -49.95
C GLU A 459 -33.71 -75.97 -49.45
N ASP A 460 -33.53 -75.83 -48.13
CA ASP A 460 -32.75 -74.76 -47.50
C ASP A 460 -31.31 -74.72 -48.02
N LEU A 461 -30.64 -75.87 -48.14
CA LEU A 461 -29.28 -75.95 -48.66
C LEU A 461 -29.21 -75.46 -50.12
N THR A 462 -30.18 -75.84 -50.97
CA THR A 462 -30.24 -75.34 -52.35
C THR A 462 -30.54 -73.84 -52.42
N ALA A 463 -31.37 -73.31 -51.52
CA ALA A 463 -31.62 -71.87 -51.41
C ALA A 463 -30.34 -71.11 -50.98
N LYS A 464 -29.56 -71.65 -50.03
CA LYS A 464 -28.27 -71.05 -49.63
C LYS A 464 -27.24 -71.11 -50.76
N GLN A 465 -27.16 -72.22 -51.50
CA GLN A 465 -26.30 -72.37 -52.67
C GLN A 465 -26.60 -71.31 -53.74
N MET A 466 -27.87 -71.11 -54.11
CA MET A 466 -28.25 -70.08 -55.10
C MET A 466 -27.90 -68.65 -54.65
N ASN A 467 -28.01 -68.36 -53.35
CA ASN A 467 -27.61 -67.07 -52.80
C ASN A 467 -26.07 -66.86 -52.81
N LEU A 468 -25.29 -67.92 -52.56
CA LEU A 468 -23.82 -67.86 -52.66
C LEU A 468 -23.39 -67.56 -54.09
N GLU A 469 -23.89 -68.31 -55.07
CA GLU A 469 -23.56 -68.08 -56.48
C GLU A 469 -24.04 -66.69 -56.98
N ALA A 470 -25.11 -66.13 -56.41
CA ALA A 470 -25.54 -64.77 -56.72
C ALA A 470 -24.51 -63.73 -56.22
N ALA A 471 -23.93 -63.94 -55.04
CA ALA A 471 -22.85 -63.09 -54.51
C ALA A 471 -21.53 -63.25 -55.29
N GLU A 472 -21.17 -64.46 -55.71
CA GLU A 472 -19.97 -64.70 -56.53
C GLU A 472 -20.07 -64.00 -57.90
N ARG A 473 -21.27 -63.96 -58.49
CA ARG A 473 -21.54 -63.21 -59.74
C ARG A 473 -21.43 -61.69 -59.55
N THR A 474 -21.89 -61.13 -58.44
CA THR A 474 -21.75 -59.67 -58.19
C THR A 474 -20.30 -59.27 -57.91
N VAL A 475 -19.55 -60.07 -57.15
CA VAL A 475 -18.10 -59.87 -56.95
C VAL A 475 -17.35 -59.91 -58.28
N SER A 476 -17.62 -60.91 -59.13
CA SER A 476 -17.00 -61.04 -60.45
C SER A 476 -17.22 -59.80 -61.34
N ASN A 477 -18.45 -59.27 -61.35
CA ASN A 477 -18.79 -58.07 -62.12
C ASN A 477 -18.07 -56.81 -61.61
N LEU A 478 -17.91 -56.66 -60.28
CA LEU A 478 -17.18 -55.54 -59.69
C LEU A 478 -15.67 -55.62 -59.99
N THR A 479 -15.07 -56.82 -59.97
CA THR A 479 -13.67 -57.04 -60.34
C THR A 479 -13.40 -56.66 -61.80
N ALA A 480 -14.31 -57.02 -62.72
CA ALA A 480 -14.19 -56.64 -64.14
C ALA A 480 -14.23 -55.10 -64.34
N CYS A 481 -15.14 -54.42 -63.63
CA CYS A 481 -15.28 -52.96 -63.69
C CYS A 481 -14.00 -52.22 -63.22
N LEU A 482 -13.35 -52.70 -62.16
CA LEU A 482 -12.08 -52.13 -61.68
C LEU A 482 -10.96 -52.24 -62.73
N GLN A 483 -10.77 -53.42 -63.33
CA GLN A 483 -9.74 -53.63 -64.36
C GLN A 483 -9.94 -52.75 -65.60
N GLU A 484 -11.18 -52.38 -65.94
CA GLU A 484 -11.44 -51.44 -67.04
C GLU A 484 -10.97 -50.01 -66.70
N LYS A 485 -11.15 -49.55 -65.46
CA LYS A 485 -10.68 -48.22 -65.02
C LYS A 485 -9.15 -48.14 -64.99
N GLU A 486 -8.47 -49.19 -64.55
CA GLU A 486 -7.00 -49.25 -64.56
C GLU A 486 -6.43 -49.11 -65.98
N ARG A 487 -7.00 -49.84 -66.95
CA ARG A 487 -6.59 -49.75 -68.38
C ARG A 487 -6.77 -48.35 -68.96
N ALA A 488 -7.82 -47.63 -68.57
CA ALA A 488 -8.05 -46.26 -69.03
C ALA A 488 -6.98 -45.28 -68.53
N ILE A 489 -6.54 -45.41 -67.27
CA ILE A 489 -5.45 -44.61 -66.67
C ILE A 489 -4.11 -44.93 -67.37
N ASP A 490 -3.88 -46.19 -67.71
CA ASP A 490 -2.63 -46.63 -68.34
C ASP A 490 -2.49 -46.18 -69.82
N ILE A 491 -3.58 -45.73 -70.44
CA ILE A 491 -3.58 -45.09 -71.77
C ILE A 491 -3.21 -43.60 -71.66
N THR A 492 -3.85 -42.85 -70.75
CA THR A 492 -3.61 -41.39 -70.63
C THR A 492 -2.17 -41.06 -70.23
N ASN A 493 -1.54 -41.90 -69.39
CA ASN A 493 -0.13 -41.78 -69.02
C ASN A 493 0.84 -41.91 -70.21
N LYS A 494 0.49 -42.67 -71.25
CA LYS A 494 1.34 -42.85 -72.45
C LYS A 494 1.31 -41.62 -73.35
N GLU A 495 0.16 -40.95 -73.46
CA GLU A 495 0.00 -39.73 -74.26
C GLU A 495 0.84 -38.57 -73.70
N ILE A 496 0.80 -38.36 -72.37
CA ILE A 496 1.57 -37.31 -71.66
C ILE A 496 3.08 -37.46 -71.91
N LYS A 497 3.59 -38.69 -71.97
CA LYS A 497 5.02 -38.97 -72.17
C LYS A 497 5.50 -38.62 -73.58
N LYS A 498 4.61 -38.71 -74.57
CA LYS A 498 4.88 -38.42 -75.99
C LYS A 498 5.06 -36.92 -76.24
N LEU A 499 4.14 -36.09 -75.74
CA LEU A 499 4.18 -34.63 -75.91
C LEU A 499 5.46 -34.00 -75.34
N ARG A 500 5.97 -34.51 -74.19
CA ARG A 500 7.20 -34.00 -73.56
C ARG A 500 8.46 -34.16 -74.41
N SER A 501 8.55 -35.22 -75.24
CA SER A 501 9.70 -35.45 -76.11
C SER A 501 9.76 -34.48 -77.30
N GLN A 502 8.59 -34.05 -77.80
CA GLN A 502 8.46 -33.26 -79.03
C GLN A 502 8.84 -31.78 -78.85
N VAL A 503 8.85 -31.28 -77.62
CA VAL A 503 9.30 -29.92 -77.27
C VAL A 503 10.82 -29.82 -77.25
N GLY A 504 11.53 -30.89 -76.86
CA GLY A 504 12.98 -30.87 -76.67
C GLY A 504 13.80 -30.68 -77.95
N SER A 505 13.39 -31.31 -79.05
CA SER A 505 14.12 -31.25 -80.33
C SER A 505 14.15 -29.86 -80.95
N ARG A 506 13.01 -29.15 -80.97
CA ARG A 506 12.89 -27.81 -81.56
C ARG A 506 13.75 -26.73 -80.89
N MET A 507 14.24 -26.97 -79.67
CA MET A 507 15.06 -25.99 -78.95
C MET A 507 16.55 -26.04 -79.32
N GLN A 508 17.02 -27.12 -79.97
CA GLN A 508 18.43 -27.26 -80.34
C GLN A 508 18.77 -26.62 -81.69
N GLU A 509 17.88 -26.70 -82.69
CA GLU A 509 18.12 -26.16 -84.04
C GLU A 509 18.21 -24.63 -84.05
N LEU A 510 17.35 -23.95 -83.29
CA LEU A 510 17.35 -22.48 -83.13
C LEU A 510 18.65 -21.93 -82.52
N GLN A 511 19.38 -22.75 -81.76
CA GLN A 511 20.60 -22.30 -81.07
C GLN A 511 21.83 -22.25 -81.98
N HIS A 512 21.85 -22.95 -83.12
CA HIS A 512 23.04 -23.04 -83.96
C HIS A 512 23.16 -21.89 -84.98
N LEU A 513 22.07 -21.58 -85.70
CA LEU A 513 22.09 -20.56 -86.78
C LEU A 513 22.28 -19.13 -86.27
N LYS A 514 21.97 -18.87 -84.99
CA LYS A 514 22.14 -17.56 -84.35
C LYS A 514 23.61 -17.18 -84.14
N ASN A 515 24.49 -18.15 -83.88
CA ASN A 515 25.81 -17.85 -83.32
C ASN A 515 26.85 -17.36 -84.34
N GLU A 516 26.57 -17.45 -85.64
CA GLU A 516 27.58 -17.21 -86.69
C GLU A 516 27.38 -15.89 -87.45
N GLY A 517 26.13 -15.50 -87.69
CA GLY A 517 25.78 -14.31 -88.46
C GLY A 517 26.00 -12.97 -87.73
N ASP A 518 26.00 -12.99 -86.40
CA ASP A 518 26.14 -11.81 -85.56
C ASP A 518 27.61 -11.36 -85.50
N ARG A 519 28.55 -12.29 -85.22
CA ARG A 519 29.95 -12.01 -84.81
C ARG A 519 30.70 -10.97 -85.64
N LEU A 520 30.55 -10.97 -86.96
CA LEU A 520 31.36 -10.13 -87.86
C LEU A 520 30.75 -8.75 -88.18
N ARG A 521 29.45 -8.54 -87.98
CA ARG A 521 28.83 -7.20 -88.02
C ARG A 521 28.75 -6.57 -86.64
N ASN A 522 28.65 -7.40 -85.61
CA ASN A 522 28.80 -7.01 -84.22
C ASN A 522 30.13 -6.28 -84.01
N VAL A 523 31.31 -6.92 -84.09
CA VAL A 523 32.59 -6.30 -83.68
C VAL A 523 32.83 -4.84 -84.15
N GLN A 524 32.48 -4.47 -85.39
CA GLN A 524 32.63 -3.08 -85.85
C GLN A 524 31.55 -2.13 -85.30
N SER A 525 30.27 -2.53 -85.31
CA SER A 525 29.21 -1.71 -84.72
C SER A 525 29.30 -1.68 -83.20
N GLU A 526 29.72 -2.77 -82.58
CA GLU A 526 30.17 -2.89 -81.20
C GLU A 526 31.34 -1.95 -80.93
N CYS A 527 32.34 -1.73 -81.80
CA CYS A 527 33.46 -0.86 -81.41
C CYS A 527 33.03 0.61 -81.15
N ASP A 528 32.15 1.16 -81.99
CA ASP A 528 31.63 2.53 -81.77
C ASP A 528 30.44 2.55 -80.80
N THR A 529 29.61 1.51 -80.79
CA THR A 529 28.58 1.32 -79.75
C THR A 529 29.20 1.09 -78.37
N LEU A 530 30.41 0.52 -78.27
CA LEU A 530 31.18 0.34 -77.04
C LEU A 530 31.84 1.64 -76.60
N LYS A 531 32.14 2.60 -77.47
CA LYS A 531 32.50 3.96 -77.03
C LYS A 531 31.30 4.68 -76.42
N LEU A 532 30.16 4.66 -77.11
CA LEU A 532 28.92 5.25 -76.59
C LEU A 532 28.44 4.52 -75.33
N GLN A 533 28.55 3.19 -75.29
CA GLN A 533 28.29 2.40 -74.10
C GLN A 533 29.37 2.60 -73.04
N VAL A 534 30.64 2.86 -73.31
CA VAL A 534 31.63 3.17 -72.25
C VAL A 534 31.27 4.49 -71.60
N VAL A 535 30.97 5.55 -72.37
CA VAL A 535 30.53 6.85 -71.80
C VAL A 535 29.18 6.71 -71.07
N GLU A 536 28.23 5.95 -71.63
CA GLU A 536 26.95 5.68 -70.96
C GLU A 536 27.10 4.76 -69.75
N LYS A 537 28.05 3.81 -69.75
CA LYS A 537 28.40 2.97 -68.61
C LYS A 537 29.18 3.75 -67.58
N GLU A 538 30.00 4.73 -67.94
CA GLU A 538 30.64 5.68 -67.02
C GLU A 538 29.59 6.60 -66.38
N ARG A 539 28.59 7.07 -67.15
CA ARG A 539 27.44 7.80 -66.62
C ARG A 539 26.59 6.94 -65.68
N ILE A 540 26.32 5.68 -66.07
CA ILE A 540 25.62 4.69 -65.25
C ILE A 540 26.47 4.25 -64.04
N ILE A 541 27.80 4.19 -64.15
CA ILE A 541 28.73 3.95 -63.02
C ILE A 541 28.76 5.18 -62.12
N GLY A 542 28.66 6.41 -62.62
CA GLY A 542 28.51 7.61 -61.79
C GLY A 542 27.15 7.64 -61.05
N ILE A 543 26.09 7.14 -61.69
CA ILE A 543 24.78 6.93 -61.04
C ILE A 543 24.86 5.80 -60.02
N PHE A 544 25.46 4.66 -60.36
CA PHE A 544 25.65 3.54 -59.44
C PHE A 544 26.64 3.87 -58.33
N GLN A 545 27.64 4.72 -58.54
CA GLN A 545 28.55 5.18 -57.49
C GLN A 545 27.77 6.08 -56.53
N LYS A 546 27.02 7.07 -57.01
CA LYS A 546 26.11 7.83 -56.15
C LYS A 546 25.06 6.95 -55.46
N GLN A 547 24.59 5.89 -56.11
CA GLN A 547 23.68 4.91 -55.50
C GLN A 547 24.40 4.04 -54.47
N ILE A 548 25.67 3.68 -54.66
CA ILE A 548 26.54 2.96 -53.72
C ILE A 548 26.90 3.86 -52.54
N ASP A 549 27.17 5.14 -52.76
CA ASP A 549 27.47 6.13 -51.72
C ASP A 549 26.21 6.35 -50.86
N ASN A 550 25.05 6.55 -51.50
CA ASN A 550 23.75 6.62 -50.83
C ASN A 550 23.41 5.30 -50.12
N MET A 551 23.66 4.13 -50.73
CA MET A 551 23.46 2.83 -50.10
C MET A 551 24.44 2.60 -48.95
N THR A 552 25.66 3.12 -49.01
CA THR A 552 26.66 3.04 -47.94
C THR A 552 26.29 3.98 -46.79
N GLN A 553 25.73 5.16 -47.09
CA GLN A 553 25.13 6.04 -46.09
C GLN A 553 23.90 5.41 -45.44
N MET A 554 23.00 4.80 -46.22
CA MET A 554 21.82 4.09 -45.73
C MET A 554 22.21 2.84 -44.92
N VAL A 555 23.17 2.03 -45.37
CA VAL A 555 23.72 0.89 -44.61
C VAL A 555 24.43 1.38 -43.35
N GLY A 556 25.15 2.51 -43.40
CA GLY A 556 25.76 3.16 -42.23
C GLY A 556 24.75 3.79 -41.28
N GLN A 557 23.55 4.15 -41.74
CA GLN A 557 22.41 4.53 -40.91
C GLN A 557 21.75 3.29 -40.31
N HIS A 558 21.35 2.31 -41.12
CA HIS A 558 20.79 1.04 -40.69
C HIS A 558 21.71 0.27 -39.73
N SER A 559 23.03 0.33 -39.88
CA SER A 559 23.99 -0.26 -38.94
C SER A 559 24.02 0.47 -37.60
N ARG A 560 23.76 1.78 -37.57
CA ARG A 560 23.59 2.54 -36.32
C ARG A 560 22.23 2.28 -35.68
N THR A 561 21.17 2.21 -36.48
CA THR A 561 19.82 1.82 -36.01
C THR A 561 19.81 0.39 -35.48
N ALA A 562 20.44 -0.55 -36.17
CA ALA A 562 20.60 -1.94 -35.71
C ALA A 562 21.49 -2.04 -34.48
N GLY A 563 22.56 -1.24 -34.39
CA GLY A 563 23.36 -1.12 -33.16
C GLY A 563 22.54 -0.61 -31.97
N ALA A 564 21.72 0.43 -32.17
CA ALA A 564 20.80 0.94 -31.16
C ALA A 564 19.74 -0.11 -30.77
N MET A 565 19.13 -0.80 -31.75
CA MET A 565 18.17 -1.88 -31.52
C MET A 565 18.78 -3.10 -30.81
N GLU A 566 20.06 -3.43 -31.06
CA GLU A 566 20.74 -4.53 -30.38
C GLU A 566 21.11 -4.15 -28.93
N VAL A 567 21.41 -2.86 -28.66
CA VAL A 567 21.56 -2.32 -27.30
C VAL A 567 20.20 -2.29 -26.57
N GLU A 568 19.13 -1.82 -27.22
CA GLU A 568 17.76 -1.80 -26.69
C GLU A 568 17.27 -3.23 -26.40
N LYS A 569 17.48 -4.17 -27.32
CA LYS A 569 17.25 -5.61 -27.13
C LYS A 569 18.06 -6.18 -25.97
N SER A 570 19.33 -5.78 -25.81
CA SER A 570 20.16 -6.22 -24.67
C SER A 570 19.63 -5.67 -23.34
N GLN A 571 19.17 -4.42 -23.32
CA GLN A 571 18.51 -3.80 -22.17
C GLN A 571 17.18 -4.48 -21.83
N LEU A 572 16.34 -4.75 -22.83
CA LEU A 572 15.07 -5.49 -22.67
C LEU A 572 15.31 -6.94 -22.21
N ILE A 573 16.35 -7.62 -22.70
CA ILE A 573 16.75 -8.94 -22.20
C ILE A 573 17.17 -8.87 -20.72
N LYS A 574 17.91 -7.82 -20.33
CA LYS A 574 18.27 -7.58 -18.92
C LYS A 574 17.02 -7.34 -18.08
N GLU A 575 16.13 -6.43 -18.49
CA GLU A 575 14.86 -6.15 -17.80
C GLU A 575 14.00 -7.41 -17.68
N ILE A 576 13.87 -8.23 -18.73
CA ILE A 576 13.18 -9.52 -18.67
C ILE A 576 13.85 -10.47 -17.66
N SER A 577 15.18 -10.45 -17.52
CA SER A 577 15.88 -11.25 -16.51
C SER A 577 15.69 -10.73 -15.08
N ASP A 578 15.64 -9.40 -14.90
CA ASP A 578 15.39 -8.74 -13.62
C ASP A 578 13.92 -8.98 -13.17
N TRP A 579 12.94 -8.76 -14.06
CA TRP A 579 11.53 -9.10 -13.83
C TRP A 579 11.33 -10.59 -13.53
N LYS A 580 12.07 -11.47 -14.18
CA LYS A 580 12.02 -12.92 -13.92
C LYS A 580 12.56 -13.27 -12.53
N LEU A 581 13.59 -12.57 -12.05
CA LEU A 581 14.10 -12.71 -10.69
C LEU A 581 13.06 -12.23 -9.67
N GLU A 582 12.49 -11.04 -9.87
CA GLU A 582 11.48 -10.47 -8.95
C GLU A 582 10.19 -11.31 -8.92
N VAL A 583 9.74 -11.86 -10.07
CA VAL A 583 8.63 -12.83 -10.11
C VAL A 583 8.98 -14.12 -9.35
N GLN A 584 10.24 -14.56 -9.38
CA GLN A 584 10.68 -15.74 -8.63
C GLN A 584 10.76 -15.47 -7.12
N GLU A 585 11.20 -14.28 -6.71
CA GLU A 585 11.18 -13.84 -5.30
C GLU A 585 9.75 -13.68 -4.77
N LEU A 586 8.87 -13.01 -5.52
CA LEU A 586 7.44 -12.88 -5.20
C LEU A 586 6.74 -14.25 -5.14
N LYS A 587 7.17 -15.22 -5.96
CA LYS A 587 6.70 -16.61 -5.86
C LYS A 587 7.16 -17.28 -4.57
N MET A 588 8.43 -17.15 -4.17
CA MET A 588 8.91 -17.68 -2.88
C MET A 588 8.16 -17.06 -1.69
N VAL A 589 7.92 -15.74 -1.73
CA VAL A 589 7.13 -15.04 -0.69
C VAL A 589 5.68 -15.53 -0.67
N LYS A 590 5.05 -15.75 -1.85
CA LYS A 590 3.70 -16.34 -1.94
C LYS A 590 3.66 -17.73 -1.30
N GLU A 591 4.60 -18.60 -1.64
CA GLU A 591 4.68 -19.97 -1.11
C GLU A 591 4.93 -19.97 0.41
N GLU A 592 5.73 -19.04 0.94
CA GLU A 592 5.91 -18.83 2.39
C GLU A 592 4.61 -18.37 3.08
N LYS A 593 3.80 -17.51 2.44
CA LYS A 593 2.49 -17.09 2.98
C LYS A 593 1.47 -18.23 2.93
N GLU A 594 1.44 -19.01 1.86
CA GLU A 594 0.53 -20.17 1.74
C GLU A 594 0.88 -21.26 2.77
N ALA A 595 2.17 -21.53 3.00
CA ALA A 595 2.60 -22.42 4.08
C ALA A 595 2.13 -21.93 5.47
N LYS A 596 2.22 -20.63 5.75
CA LYS A 596 1.75 -20.02 7.01
C LYS A 596 0.22 -19.99 7.14
N ILE A 597 -0.52 -19.91 6.03
CA ILE A 597 -1.98 -20.07 6.03
C ILE A 597 -2.34 -21.52 6.41
N LEU A 598 -1.74 -22.51 5.76
CA LEU A 598 -1.96 -23.93 6.06
C LEU A 598 -1.60 -24.30 7.51
N GLU A 599 -0.54 -23.72 8.08
CA GLU A 599 -0.18 -23.86 9.50
C GLU A 599 -1.28 -23.31 10.42
N MET A 600 -1.82 -22.13 10.10
CA MET A 600 -2.90 -21.50 10.87
C MET A 600 -4.24 -22.26 10.73
N GLU A 601 -4.55 -22.79 9.54
CA GLU A 601 -5.74 -23.63 9.30
C GLU A 601 -5.67 -24.97 10.04
N ALA A 602 -4.49 -25.61 10.07
CA ALA A 602 -4.26 -26.82 10.86
C ALA A 602 -4.43 -26.53 12.37
N ARG A 603 -3.89 -25.42 12.86
CA ARG A 603 -4.02 -25.00 14.27
C ARG A 603 -5.45 -24.62 14.65
N LEU A 604 -6.22 -24.01 13.75
CA LEU A 604 -7.66 -23.77 13.94
C LEU A 604 -8.42 -25.10 14.01
N SER A 605 -8.12 -26.05 13.13
CA SER A 605 -8.74 -27.38 13.13
C SER A 605 -8.45 -28.16 14.42
N GLU A 606 -7.25 -28.04 14.97
CA GLU A 606 -6.88 -28.62 16.27
C GLU A 606 -7.67 -27.98 17.43
N LEU A 607 -7.78 -26.64 17.47
CA LEU A 607 -8.56 -25.92 18.48
C LEU A 607 -10.08 -26.21 18.39
N GLU A 608 -10.64 -26.40 17.18
CA GLU A 608 -12.02 -26.84 17.03
C GLU A 608 -12.23 -28.27 17.52
N LEU A 609 -11.26 -29.17 17.28
CA LEU A 609 -11.29 -30.52 17.82
C LEU A 609 -11.17 -30.54 19.35
N GLU A 610 -10.36 -29.68 19.96
CA GLU A 610 -10.30 -29.51 21.42
C GLU A 610 -11.61 -28.97 21.99
N LYS A 611 -12.20 -27.95 21.35
CA LYS A 611 -13.52 -27.42 21.70
C LYS A 611 -14.60 -28.50 21.66
N VAL A 612 -14.61 -29.37 20.64
CA VAL A 612 -15.54 -30.51 20.57
C VAL A 612 -15.30 -31.52 21.70
N LYS A 613 -14.04 -31.90 21.97
CA LYS A 613 -13.69 -32.80 23.11
C LYS A 613 -14.17 -32.24 24.45
N LEU A 614 -13.94 -30.95 24.70
CA LEU A 614 -14.37 -30.26 25.92
C LEU A 614 -15.90 -30.16 26.03
N VAL A 615 -16.60 -29.86 24.93
CA VAL A 615 -18.07 -29.87 24.89
C VAL A 615 -18.61 -31.27 25.21
N ASN A 616 -18.09 -32.33 24.57
CA ASN A 616 -18.50 -33.71 24.84
C ASN A 616 -18.29 -34.07 26.32
N THR A 617 -17.10 -33.80 26.87
CA THR A 617 -16.79 -34.05 28.29
C THR A 617 -17.70 -33.25 29.23
N CYS A 618 -18.08 -32.03 28.88
CA CYS A 618 -19.06 -31.25 29.63
C CYS A 618 -20.48 -31.84 29.52
N THR A 619 -20.89 -32.39 28.37
CA THR A 619 -22.18 -33.07 28.24
C THR A 619 -22.20 -34.41 28.99
N GLU A 620 -21.13 -35.18 29.00
CA GLU A 620 -20.99 -36.42 29.79
C GLU A 620 -21.13 -36.14 31.29
N ARG A 621 -20.41 -35.14 31.80
CA ARG A 621 -20.55 -34.67 33.20
C ARG A 621 -21.97 -34.19 33.51
N LEU A 622 -22.63 -33.51 32.57
CA LEU A 622 -24.02 -33.07 32.75
C LEU A 622 -25.03 -34.23 32.79
N HIS A 623 -24.77 -35.35 32.09
CA HIS A 623 -25.58 -36.56 32.23
C HIS A 623 -25.33 -37.21 33.59
N ALA A 624 -24.08 -37.47 33.96
CA ALA A 624 -23.75 -38.03 35.28
C ALA A 624 -24.34 -37.22 36.45
N VAL A 625 -24.38 -35.89 36.36
CA VAL A 625 -25.02 -35.02 37.38
C VAL A 625 -26.55 -35.13 37.39
N LYS A 626 -27.20 -35.38 36.24
CA LYS A 626 -28.65 -35.71 36.21
C LYS A 626 -28.91 -37.08 36.81
N ASP A 627 -28.08 -38.06 36.52
CA ASP A 627 -28.27 -39.45 36.96
C ASP A 627 -28.07 -39.57 38.47
N MET A 628 -27.00 -38.99 39.03
CA MET A 628 -26.81 -38.85 40.48
C MET A 628 -27.94 -38.08 41.16
N LYS A 629 -28.56 -37.11 40.47
CA LYS A 629 -29.74 -36.41 41.01
C LYS A 629 -30.95 -37.34 41.08
N LEU A 630 -31.21 -38.12 40.02
CA LEU A 630 -32.31 -39.10 39.98
C LEU A 630 -32.14 -40.17 41.06
N GLU A 631 -30.93 -40.73 41.22
CA GLU A 631 -30.59 -41.66 42.30
C GLU A 631 -30.83 -41.04 43.69
N LYS A 632 -30.35 -39.81 43.92
CA LYS A 632 -30.57 -39.09 45.19
C LYS A 632 -32.06 -38.79 45.43
N ASP A 633 -32.85 -38.53 44.39
CA ASP A 633 -34.30 -38.33 44.49
C ASP A 633 -35.05 -39.67 44.69
N GLN A 634 -34.54 -40.80 44.18
CA GLN A 634 -35.03 -42.16 44.46
C GLN A 634 -34.77 -42.55 45.93
N LEU A 635 -33.53 -42.45 46.40
CA LEU A 635 -33.14 -42.75 47.79
C LEU A 635 -33.93 -41.88 48.81
N MET A 636 -34.25 -40.63 48.47
CA MET A 636 -35.13 -39.78 49.27
C MET A 636 -36.57 -40.29 49.36
N ASN A 637 -37.09 -40.93 48.31
CA ASN A 637 -38.42 -41.55 48.31
C ASN A 637 -38.42 -42.89 49.06
N GLU A 638 -37.38 -43.71 48.91
CA GLU A 638 -37.21 -44.95 49.68
C GLU A 638 -37.07 -44.66 51.19
N LEU A 639 -36.24 -43.70 51.58
CA LEU A 639 -36.11 -43.27 52.97
C LEU A 639 -37.45 -42.76 53.54
N LYS A 640 -38.27 -42.11 52.71
CA LYS A 640 -39.63 -41.70 53.08
C LYS A 640 -40.58 -42.89 53.23
N ALA A 641 -40.52 -43.88 52.35
CA ALA A 641 -41.32 -45.11 52.42
C ALA A 641 -40.96 -45.94 53.67
N ASN A 642 -39.68 -46.20 53.89
CA ASN A 642 -39.14 -46.88 55.08
C ASN A 642 -39.57 -46.16 56.37
N ARG A 643 -39.64 -44.82 56.36
CA ARG A 643 -40.12 -44.03 57.51
C ARG A 643 -41.62 -44.17 57.76
N SER A 644 -42.45 -44.36 56.74
CA SER A 644 -43.87 -44.71 56.92
C SER A 644 -44.08 -46.16 57.36
N GLU A 645 -43.30 -47.12 56.83
CA GLU A 645 -43.37 -48.52 57.26
C GLU A 645 -42.94 -48.67 58.72
N LEU A 646 -41.87 -48.00 59.15
CA LEU A 646 -41.41 -47.99 60.54
C LEU A 646 -42.41 -47.31 61.49
N ALA A 647 -43.22 -46.37 61.01
CA ALA A 647 -44.35 -45.82 61.76
C ALA A 647 -45.49 -46.84 61.91
N GLY A 648 -45.88 -47.52 60.82
CA GLY A 648 -46.88 -48.59 60.86
C GLY A 648 -46.49 -49.75 61.78
N LEU A 649 -45.23 -50.21 61.71
CA LEU A 649 -44.70 -51.23 62.61
C LEU A 649 -44.68 -50.80 64.09
N ALA A 650 -44.56 -49.50 64.38
CA ALA A 650 -44.65 -48.99 65.75
C ALA A 650 -46.11 -48.97 66.26
N GLU A 651 -47.08 -48.69 65.38
CA GLU A 651 -48.51 -48.80 65.69
C GLU A 651 -48.91 -50.28 65.90
N GLU A 652 -48.52 -51.17 64.99
CA GLU A 652 -48.72 -52.62 65.11
C GLU A 652 -48.09 -53.19 66.39
N TYR A 653 -46.91 -52.72 66.80
CA TYR A 653 -46.26 -53.15 68.04
C TYR A 653 -47.07 -52.75 69.29
N GLU A 654 -47.60 -51.53 69.35
CA GLU A 654 -48.43 -51.08 70.48
C GLU A 654 -49.80 -51.77 70.53
N ASP A 655 -50.39 -52.10 69.38
CA ASP A 655 -51.62 -52.91 69.30
C ASP A 655 -51.35 -54.38 69.66
N LEU A 656 -50.25 -54.99 69.20
CA LEU A 656 -49.85 -56.35 69.58
C LEU A 656 -49.54 -56.45 71.08
N LYS A 657 -48.88 -55.44 71.65
CA LYS A 657 -48.61 -55.30 73.08
C LYS A 657 -49.91 -55.23 73.90
N ARG A 658 -50.94 -54.51 73.40
CA ARG A 658 -52.29 -54.50 74.00
C ARG A 658 -52.93 -55.89 73.95
N ASN A 659 -52.97 -56.52 72.78
CA ASN A 659 -53.47 -57.89 72.61
C ASN A 659 -52.76 -58.91 73.53
N TYR A 660 -51.46 -58.77 73.78
CA TYR A 660 -50.73 -59.63 74.74
C TYR A 660 -51.15 -59.38 76.19
N GLN A 661 -51.47 -58.15 76.59
CA GLN A 661 -52.02 -57.86 77.92
C GLN A 661 -53.41 -58.51 78.07
N ASP A 662 -54.31 -58.25 77.12
CA ASP A 662 -55.67 -58.81 77.08
C ASP A 662 -55.63 -60.36 77.12
N LYS A 663 -54.75 -60.97 76.32
CA LYS A 663 -54.61 -62.43 76.28
C LYS A 663 -53.98 -63.01 77.55
N THR A 664 -53.11 -62.27 78.23
CA THR A 664 -52.57 -62.67 79.53
C THR A 664 -53.67 -62.69 80.59
N GLU A 665 -54.57 -61.71 80.58
CA GLU A 665 -55.74 -61.68 81.47
C GLU A 665 -56.71 -62.85 81.20
N GLU A 666 -57.02 -63.15 79.94
CA GLU A 666 -57.78 -64.38 79.58
C GLU A 666 -57.09 -65.66 80.07
N MET A 667 -55.76 -65.77 79.90
CA MET A 667 -55.00 -66.94 80.32
C MET A 667 -54.97 -67.09 81.85
N GLU A 668 -54.89 -65.99 82.60
CA GLU A 668 -55.02 -66.03 84.05
C GLU A 668 -56.42 -66.50 84.48
N ASN A 669 -57.46 -66.03 83.78
CA ASN A 669 -58.86 -66.38 84.05
C ASN A 669 -59.19 -67.84 83.69
N THR A 670 -58.62 -68.39 82.62
CA THR A 670 -58.73 -69.82 82.29
C THR A 670 -57.88 -70.71 83.21
N ALA A 671 -56.69 -70.25 83.64
CA ALA A 671 -55.88 -70.96 84.63
C ALA A 671 -56.58 -71.06 86.00
N LYS A 672 -57.27 -70.00 86.46
CA LYS A 672 -58.15 -70.02 87.64
C LYS A 672 -59.22 -71.13 87.51
N LYS A 673 -59.82 -71.28 86.33
CA LYS A 673 -60.84 -72.30 86.02
C LYS A 673 -60.29 -73.73 85.98
N LEU A 674 -59.16 -73.98 85.31
CA LEU A 674 -58.52 -75.31 85.26
C LEU A 674 -58.01 -75.76 86.63
N LYS A 675 -57.49 -74.84 87.45
CA LYS A 675 -57.08 -75.09 88.85
C LYS A 675 -58.25 -75.53 89.75
N MET A 676 -59.49 -75.26 89.36
CA MET A 676 -60.71 -75.74 90.01
C MET A 676 -61.05 -77.17 89.57
N GLN A 677 -60.90 -77.51 88.28
CA GLN A 677 -61.18 -78.85 87.74
C GLN A 677 -60.13 -79.90 88.15
N LEU A 678 -58.85 -79.55 88.19
CA LEU A 678 -57.78 -80.47 88.62
C LEU A 678 -58.01 -81.02 90.05
N LYS A 679 -58.73 -80.27 90.89
CA LYS A 679 -59.07 -80.69 92.26
C LYS A 679 -60.14 -81.80 92.31
N SER A 680 -61.05 -81.90 91.34
CA SER A 680 -62.06 -82.99 91.32
C SER A 680 -61.49 -84.28 90.76
N ALA A 681 -60.83 -84.22 89.59
CA ALA A 681 -60.27 -85.39 88.91
C ALA A 681 -59.24 -86.16 89.78
N LYS A 682 -58.55 -85.47 90.71
CA LYS A 682 -57.63 -86.12 91.65
C LYS A 682 -58.33 -87.01 92.68
N ALA A 683 -59.60 -86.76 93.02
CA ALA A 683 -60.36 -87.61 93.94
C ALA A 683 -60.81 -88.94 93.29
N GLU A 684 -61.10 -88.92 91.99
CA GLU A 684 -61.58 -90.08 91.22
C GLU A 684 -60.46 -91.12 91.00
N LEU A 685 -59.23 -90.67 90.74
CA LEU A 685 -58.13 -91.55 90.37
C LEU A 685 -57.71 -92.49 91.52
N ASP A 686 -57.71 -92.01 92.77
CA ASP A 686 -57.34 -92.84 93.92
C ASP A 686 -58.40 -93.93 94.23
N GLN A 687 -59.65 -93.75 93.79
CA GLN A 687 -60.69 -94.78 93.88
C GLN A 687 -60.43 -95.98 92.95
N THR A 688 -59.84 -95.75 91.77
CA THR A 688 -59.59 -96.80 90.76
C THR A 688 -58.43 -97.74 91.12
N ARG A 689 -57.43 -97.26 91.87
CA ARG A 689 -56.21 -98.01 92.22
C ARG A 689 -56.43 -99.18 93.18
N ALA A 690 -57.54 -99.20 93.91
CA ALA A 690 -57.85 -100.27 94.86
C ALA A 690 -58.28 -101.59 94.19
N ALA A 691 -58.86 -101.54 92.98
CA ALA A 691 -59.51 -102.68 92.34
C ALA A 691 -58.58 -103.56 91.48
N LEU A 692 -57.41 -103.07 91.11
CA LEU A 692 -56.61 -103.58 89.98
C LEU A 692 -55.41 -104.45 90.40
N LYS A 693 -55.52 -105.18 91.53
CA LYS A 693 -54.39 -105.89 92.17
C LYS A 693 -54.59 -107.40 92.35
N THR A 694 -55.53 -107.99 91.64
CA THR A 694 -56.13 -109.29 92.03
C THR A 694 -56.28 -110.32 90.91
N MET A 695 -55.75 -110.07 89.70
CA MET A 695 -55.96 -111.00 88.57
C MET A 695 -54.85 -110.94 87.50
N GLU A 696 -53.84 -111.82 87.63
CA GLU A 696 -52.88 -112.17 86.58
C GLU A 696 -52.87 -113.70 86.42
N GLY A 697 -52.81 -114.23 85.19
CA GLY A 697 -52.64 -115.67 84.98
C GLY A 697 -53.06 -116.24 83.62
N SER A 698 -52.13 -116.27 82.66
CA SER A 698 -52.09 -117.16 81.46
C SER A 698 -53.22 -117.08 80.41
N ASP A 699 -53.10 -117.72 79.24
CA ASP A 699 -52.08 -117.74 78.17
C ASP A 699 -52.73 -118.44 76.94
N GLY A 700 -52.11 -118.42 75.74
CA GLY A 700 -52.29 -119.55 74.81
C GLY A 700 -52.52 -119.30 73.31
N HIS A 701 -51.41 -119.32 72.58
CA HIS A 701 -51.13 -120.35 71.55
C HIS A 701 -51.66 -120.26 70.09
N ALA A 702 -50.80 -119.66 69.24
CA ALA A 702 -50.22 -120.21 68.00
C ALA A 702 -51.06 -120.66 66.78
N MET A 703 -52.32 -121.09 66.89
CA MET A 703 -53.01 -121.76 65.75
C MET A 703 -53.32 -120.82 64.55
N LYS A 704 -53.32 -119.49 64.76
CA LYS A 704 -53.51 -118.49 63.69
C LYS A 704 -52.30 -118.27 62.78
N VAL A 705 -51.09 -118.70 63.18
CA VAL A 705 -49.84 -118.28 62.51
C VAL A 705 -49.69 -118.91 61.11
N ALA A 706 -49.95 -120.22 60.98
CA ALA A 706 -49.73 -120.95 59.73
C ALA A 706 -50.56 -120.40 58.55
N LEU A 707 -51.84 -120.07 58.77
CA LEU A 707 -52.72 -119.55 57.72
C LEU A 707 -52.35 -118.11 57.29
N GLY A 708 -51.72 -117.34 58.16
CA GLY A 708 -51.22 -115.99 57.85
C GLY A 708 -50.05 -116.02 56.86
N MET A 709 -49.18 -117.02 56.95
CA MET A 709 -47.96 -117.12 56.14
C MET A 709 -48.25 -117.25 54.63
N GLN A 710 -49.27 -118.00 54.21
CA GLN A 710 -49.55 -118.18 52.78
C GLN A 710 -50.18 -116.92 52.12
N LYS A 711 -50.98 -116.15 52.87
CA LYS A 711 -51.40 -114.80 52.44
C LYS A 711 -50.22 -113.83 52.43
N GLN A 712 -49.31 -113.91 53.40
CA GLN A 712 -48.08 -113.13 53.39
C GLN A 712 -47.19 -113.45 52.18
N ILE A 713 -47.00 -114.72 51.82
CA ILE A 713 -46.16 -115.11 50.66
C ILE A 713 -46.71 -114.52 49.36
N THR A 714 -48.03 -114.57 49.15
CA THR A 714 -48.66 -114.00 47.94
C THR A 714 -48.56 -112.46 47.93
N ALA A 715 -48.83 -111.80 49.06
CA ALA A 715 -48.64 -110.35 49.19
C ALA A 715 -47.18 -109.93 49.06
N LYS A 716 -46.23 -110.77 49.52
CA LYS A 716 -44.79 -110.56 49.36
C LYS A 716 -44.34 -110.76 47.92
N ARG A 717 -44.97 -111.66 47.16
CA ARG A 717 -44.72 -111.78 45.72
C ARG A 717 -45.14 -110.51 44.99
N GLY A 718 -46.38 -110.04 45.18
CA GLY A 718 -46.83 -108.76 44.62
C GLY A 718 -45.98 -107.55 45.06
N GLN A 719 -45.46 -107.55 46.29
CA GLN A 719 -44.46 -106.55 46.74
C GLN A 719 -43.12 -106.70 46.02
N ILE A 720 -42.63 -107.92 45.77
CA ILE A 720 -41.41 -108.18 44.99
C ILE A 720 -41.59 -107.74 43.55
N ASP A 721 -42.70 -108.08 42.90
CA ASP A 721 -42.95 -107.74 41.49
C ASP A 721 -43.09 -106.21 41.32
N ALA A 722 -43.77 -105.53 42.26
CA ALA A 722 -43.84 -104.07 42.30
C ALA A 722 -42.48 -103.41 42.61
N LEU A 723 -41.65 -104.02 43.49
CA LEU A 723 -40.28 -103.57 43.74
C LEU A 723 -39.37 -103.80 42.54
N GLN A 724 -39.51 -104.90 41.80
CA GLN A 724 -38.77 -105.16 40.56
C GLN A 724 -39.15 -104.16 39.46
N SER A 725 -40.44 -103.85 39.29
CA SER A 725 -40.87 -102.80 38.38
C SER A 725 -40.35 -101.42 38.80
N LYS A 726 -40.27 -101.14 40.10
CA LYS A 726 -39.69 -99.88 40.61
C LYS A 726 -38.17 -99.84 40.53
N ILE A 727 -37.48 -100.97 40.66
CA ILE A 727 -36.04 -101.10 40.40
C ILE A 727 -35.77 -100.82 38.93
N LYS A 728 -36.52 -101.45 38.00
CA LYS A 728 -36.38 -101.18 36.55
C LYS A 728 -36.64 -99.71 36.21
N PHE A 729 -37.65 -99.08 36.79
CA PHE A 729 -37.88 -97.63 36.64
C PHE A 729 -36.71 -96.79 37.21
N LEU A 730 -36.11 -97.21 38.32
CA LEU A 730 -34.92 -96.54 38.88
C LEU A 730 -33.65 -96.80 38.05
N GLU A 731 -33.52 -97.94 37.38
CA GLU A 731 -32.45 -98.25 36.42
C GLU A 731 -32.61 -97.42 35.13
N GLU A 732 -33.83 -97.29 34.61
CA GLU A 732 -34.17 -96.41 33.49
C GLU A 732 -33.95 -94.92 33.87
N ALA A 733 -34.31 -94.52 35.08
CA ALA A 733 -34.03 -93.18 35.59
C ALA A 733 -32.52 -92.93 35.80
N MET A 734 -31.77 -93.89 36.35
CA MET A 734 -30.31 -93.79 36.52
C MET A 734 -29.58 -93.77 35.18
N THR A 735 -30.00 -94.57 34.20
CA THR A 735 -29.38 -94.56 32.87
C THR A 735 -29.72 -93.29 32.10
N ASN A 736 -30.90 -92.69 32.28
CA ASN A 736 -31.21 -91.38 31.72
C ASN A 736 -30.45 -90.24 32.42
N ALA A 737 -30.37 -90.23 33.75
CA ALA A 737 -29.55 -89.28 34.51
C ALA A 737 -28.04 -89.42 34.19
N ALA A 738 -27.57 -90.62 33.84
CA ALA A 738 -26.21 -90.85 33.37
C ALA A 738 -25.95 -90.25 31.98
N LYS A 739 -26.93 -90.32 31.06
CA LYS A 739 -26.87 -89.64 29.74
C LYS A 739 -26.87 -88.12 29.91
N GLU A 740 -27.77 -87.59 30.74
CA GLU A 740 -27.87 -86.16 31.07
C GLU A 740 -26.57 -85.64 31.69
N LYS A 741 -25.99 -86.38 32.64
CA LYS A 741 -24.66 -86.10 33.20
C LYS A 741 -23.53 -86.16 32.15
N HIS A 742 -23.65 -86.99 31.11
CA HIS A 742 -22.68 -87.03 30.01
C HIS A 742 -22.81 -85.77 29.14
N TYR A 743 -24.04 -85.41 28.75
CA TYR A 743 -24.34 -84.20 27.99
C TYR A 743 -23.83 -82.93 28.72
N LEU A 744 -24.19 -82.77 30.01
CA LEU A 744 -23.73 -81.64 30.82
C LEU A 744 -22.20 -81.61 31.01
N LYS A 745 -21.53 -82.77 30.98
CA LYS A 745 -20.06 -82.84 31.02
C LYS A 745 -19.44 -82.40 29.68
N GLU A 746 -20.02 -82.79 28.55
CA GLU A 746 -19.60 -82.33 27.22
C GLU A 746 -19.83 -80.82 27.07
N GLU A 747 -21.00 -80.32 27.45
CA GLU A 747 -21.35 -78.90 27.40
C GLU A 747 -20.44 -78.06 28.29
N ASN A 748 -20.18 -78.49 29.53
CA ASN A 748 -19.20 -77.85 30.41
C ASN A 748 -17.77 -77.90 29.82
N SER A 749 -17.39 -78.97 29.10
CA SER A 749 -16.09 -79.01 28.41
C SER A 749 -15.99 -78.05 27.22
N LYS A 750 -17.09 -77.84 26.46
CA LYS A 750 -17.18 -76.83 25.40
C LYS A 750 -17.08 -75.42 25.97
N LEU A 751 -17.88 -75.11 26.99
CA LEU A 751 -17.84 -73.82 27.68
C LEU A 751 -16.47 -73.54 28.32
N SER A 752 -15.82 -74.56 28.89
CA SER A 752 -14.44 -74.45 29.41
C SER A 752 -13.42 -74.15 28.30
N GLN A 753 -13.60 -74.74 27.11
CA GLN A 753 -12.75 -74.47 25.93
C GLN A 753 -13.00 -73.06 25.38
N GLU A 754 -14.25 -72.62 25.25
CA GLU A 754 -14.62 -71.26 24.84
C GLU A 754 -14.08 -70.20 25.81
N LEU A 755 -14.22 -70.41 27.12
CA LEU A 755 -13.63 -69.56 28.16
C LEU A 755 -12.10 -69.52 28.07
N SER A 756 -11.45 -70.65 27.73
CA SER A 756 -10.00 -70.69 27.47
C SER A 756 -9.61 -69.88 26.24
N CYS A 757 -10.36 -69.97 25.14
CA CYS A 757 -10.15 -69.16 23.94
C CYS A 757 -10.27 -67.65 24.26
N ILE A 758 -11.36 -67.25 24.90
CA ILE A 758 -11.62 -65.87 25.33
C ILE A 758 -10.52 -65.38 26.31
N ALA A 759 -10.00 -66.24 27.19
CA ALA A 759 -8.87 -65.90 28.05
C ALA A 759 -7.55 -65.67 27.27
N THR A 760 -7.28 -66.49 26.24
CA THR A 760 -6.11 -66.28 25.36
C THR A 760 -6.25 -65.04 24.46
N GLU A 761 -7.46 -64.69 24.02
CA GLU A 761 -7.70 -63.45 23.30
C GLU A 761 -7.56 -62.23 24.24
N ASN A 762 -8.12 -62.28 25.45
CA ASN A 762 -7.97 -61.20 26.43
C ASN A 762 -6.51 -60.95 26.83
N THR A 763 -5.69 -62.00 26.96
CA THR A 763 -4.24 -61.85 27.24
C THR A 763 -3.47 -61.30 26.04
N LYS A 764 -3.85 -61.65 24.81
CA LYS A 764 -3.33 -61.01 23.58
C LYS A 764 -3.69 -59.53 23.52
N MET A 765 -4.97 -59.18 23.73
CA MET A 765 -5.45 -57.80 23.77
C MET A 765 -4.79 -56.97 24.87
N ALA A 766 -4.54 -57.56 26.05
CA ALA A 766 -3.79 -56.91 27.13
C ALA A 766 -2.33 -56.62 26.74
N GLY A 767 -1.68 -57.53 26.00
CA GLY A 767 -0.34 -57.32 25.44
C GLY A 767 -0.31 -56.20 24.39
N GLU A 768 -1.29 -56.16 23.48
CA GLU A 768 -1.44 -55.10 22.49
C GLU A 768 -1.71 -53.73 23.14
N LEU A 769 -2.54 -53.68 24.19
CA LEU A 769 -2.77 -52.47 25.00
C LEU A 769 -1.52 -51.98 25.72
N GLU A 770 -0.67 -52.88 26.24
CA GLU A 770 0.57 -52.48 26.91
C GLU A 770 1.63 -51.99 25.90
N ILE A 771 1.68 -52.56 24.69
CA ILE A 771 2.46 -52.02 23.57
C ILE A 771 1.97 -50.60 23.24
N LEU A 772 0.66 -50.37 23.13
CA LEU A 772 0.10 -49.04 22.87
C LEU A 772 0.41 -48.03 24.00
N ARG A 773 0.33 -48.44 25.27
CA ARG A 773 0.78 -47.61 26.42
C ARG A 773 2.26 -47.25 26.34
N SER A 774 3.12 -48.17 25.92
CA SER A 774 4.56 -47.88 25.74
C SER A 774 4.80 -46.84 24.64
N GLN A 775 3.98 -46.83 23.58
CA GLN A 775 4.04 -45.85 22.52
C GLN A 775 3.50 -44.47 22.96
N ASP A 776 2.36 -44.44 23.66
CA ASP A 776 1.79 -43.23 24.27
C ASP A 776 2.78 -42.57 25.24
N LYS A 777 3.41 -43.36 26.14
CA LYS A 777 4.46 -42.87 27.04
C LYS A 777 5.63 -42.25 26.27
N ARG A 778 6.13 -42.93 25.22
CA ARG A 778 7.22 -42.42 24.37
C ARG A 778 6.84 -41.13 23.63
N LEU A 779 5.57 -40.98 23.23
CA LEU A 779 5.06 -39.75 22.62
C LEU A 779 4.96 -38.62 23.64
N LYS A 780 4.45 -38.88 24.85
CA LYS A 780 4.43 -37.90 25.97
C LYS A 780 5.83 -37.45 26.37
N GLU A 781 6.80 -38.35 26.42
CA GLU A 781 8.22 -37.99 26.62
C GLU A 781 8.81 -37.16 25.48
N LYS A 782 8.30 -37.29 24.24
CA LYS A 782 8.70 -36.44 23.11
C LYS A 782 8.04 -35.07 23.20
N ILE A 783 6.76 -35.00 23.55
CA ILE A 783 6.01 -33.76 23.78
C ILE A 783 6.70 -32.93 24.87
N SER A 784 7.00 -33.52 26.03
CA SER A 784 7.71 -32.83 27.12
C SER A 784 9.11 -32.31 26.73
N LYS A 785 9.80 -32.99 25.81
CA LYS A 785 11.08 -32.51 25.24
C LYS A 785 10.90 -31.37 24.23
N MET A 786 9.74 -31.26 23.60
CA MET A 786 9.38 -30.13 22.72
C MET A 786 8.85 -28.93 23.52
N GLU A 787 8.04 -29.16 24.56
CA GLU A 787 7.62 -28.13 25.53
C GLU A 787 8.84 -27.46 26.18
N THR A 788 9.73 -28.24 26.78
CA THR A 788 10.97 -27.70 27.40
C THR A 788 11.99 -27.12 26.41
N ALA A 789 11.82 -27.33 25.10
CA ALA A 789 12.56 -26.62 24.06
C ALA A 789 11.87 -25.31 23.65
N LEU A 790 10.54 -25.29 23.61
CA LEU A 790 9.72 -24.11 23.35
C LEU A 790 9.83 -23.09 24.50
N ASP A 791 9.82 -23.53 25.75
CA ASP A 791 10.06 -22.67 26.93
C ASP A 791 11.43 -21.99 26.84
N LYS A 792 12.48 -22.75 26.48
CA LYS A 792 13.84 -22.20 26.27
C LYS A 792 13.87 -21.20 25.12
N ALA A 793 13.21 -21.48 24.00
CA ALA A 793 13.08 -20.53 22.91
C ALA A 793 12.33 -19.26 23.38
N SER A 794 11.28 -19.40 24.18
CA SER A 794 10.53 -18.27 24.75
C SER A 794 11.39 -17.43 25.71
N MET A 795 12.28 -18.04 26.51
CA MET A 795 13.26 -17.32 27.33
C MET A 795 14.31 -16.61 26.46
N GLN A 796 14.80 -17.24 25.39
CA GLN A 796 15.72 -16.59 24.45
C GLN A 796 15.07 -15.40 23.72
N PHE A 797 13.78 -15.49 23.35
CA PHE A 797 13.06 -14.37 22.75
C PHE A 797 12.88 -13.20 23.73
N SER A 798 12.61 -13.45 25.02
CA SER A 798 12.50 -12.39 26.02
C SER A 798 13.87 -11.80 26.43
N GLU A 799 14.94 -12.59 26.42
CA GLU A 799 16.32 -12.07 26.51
C GLU A 799 16.66 -11.17 25.31
N CYS A 800 16.37 -11.60 24.08
CA CYS A 800 16.56 -10.78 22.88
C CYS A 800 15.74 -9.48 22.93
N GLN A 801 14.49 -9.55 23.38
CA GLN A 801 13.64 -8.36 23.54
C GLN A 801 14.19 -7.39 24.60
N CYS A 802 14.76 -7.90 25.69
CA CYS A 802 15.44 -7.10 26.70
C CYS A 802 16.69 -6.41 26.13
N ILE A 803 17.52 -7.14 25.37
CA ILE A 803 18.71 -6.58 24.70
C ILE A 803 18.31 -5.47 23.71
N ILE A 804 17.25 -5.67 22.92
CA ILE A 804 16.72 -4.65 22.00
C ILE A 804 16.27 -3.40 22.78
N GLN A 805 15.53 -3.55 23.87
CA GLN A 805 15.10 -2.42 24.71
C GLN A 805 16.30 -1.66 25.31
N CYS A 806 17.34 -2.36 25.75
CA CYS A 806 18.59 -1.72 26.20
C CYS A 806 19.26 -0.93 25.06
N GLN A 807 19.36 -1.51 23.86
CA GLN A 807 19.95 -0.83 22.69
C GLN A 807 19.12 0.39 22.24
N GLU A 808 17.78 0.31 22.29
CA GLU A 808 16.90 1.46 22.01
C GLU A 808 17.07 2.57 23.06
N GLN A 809 17.22 2.21 24.34
CA GLN A 809 17.44 3.14 25.43
C GLN A 809 18.83 3.79 25.38
N GLU A 810 19.87 3.04 24.99
CA GLU A 810 21.20 3.58 24.71
C GLU A 810 21.20 4.48 23.46
N ALA A 811 20.53 4.08 22.37
CA ALA A 811 20.38 4.94 21.19
C ALA A 811 19.61 6.23 21.51
N MET A 812 18.62 6.18 22.40
CA MET A 812 17.95 7.37 22.93
C MET A 812 18.90 8.24 23.76
N ARG A 813 19.72 7.63 24.64
CA ARG A 813 20.75 8.33 25.41
C ARG A 813 21.79 9.00 24.50
N PHE A 814 22.28 8.34 23.46
CA PHE A 814 23.22 8.92 22.49
C PHE A 814 22.57 10.06 21.67
N ARG A 815 21.29 9.94 21.30
CA ARG A 815 20.55 11.05 20.66
C ARG A 815 20.38 12.26 21.59
N LEU A 816 20.11 12.03 22.87
CA LEU A 816 20.02 13.10 23.88
C LEU A 816 21.39 13.73 24.14
N GLN A 817 22.46 12.93 24.22
CA GLN A 817 23.84 13.40 24.35
C GLN A 817 24.23 14.28 23.15
N HIS A 818 24.03 13.79 21.92
CA HIS A 818 24.26 14.57 20.69
C HIS A 818 23.41 15.86 20.66
N ALA A 819 22.17 15.84 21.13
CA ALA A 819 21.32 17.04 21.22
C ALA A 819 21.78 18.05 22.30
N LEU A 820 22.52 17.60 23.32
CA LEU A 820 23.19 18.48 24.29
C LEU A 820 24.51 19.01 23.72
N ASP A 821 25.33 18.15 23.10
CA ASP A 821 26.62 18.54 22.51
C ASP A 821 26.43 19.54 21.37
N VAL A 822 25.43 19.35 20.49
CA VAL A 822 25.04 20.35 19.49
C VAL A 822 24.61 21.68 20.13
N LYS A 823 23.89 21.67 21.25
CA LYS A 823 23.53 22.89 21.98
C LYS A 823 24.76 23.58 22.59
N VAL A 824 25.72 22.82 23.12
CA VAL A 824 27.00 23.35 23.61
C VAL A 824 27.80 23.97 22.46
N SER A 825 27.87 23.32 21.29
CA SER A 825 28.50 23.87 20.08
C SER A 825 27.81 25.15 19.60
N THR A 826 26.47 25.20 19.62
CA THR A 826 25.70 26.41 19.27
C THR A 826 25.97 27.56 20.24
N LEU A 827 26.10 27.25 21.54
CA LEU A 827 26.42 28.24 22.57
C LEU A 827 27.85 28.79 22.43
N LEU A 828 28.84 27.94 22.09
CA LEU A 828 30.21 28.38 21.79
C LEU A 828 30.24 29.34 20.58
N ILE A 829 29.59 28.98 19.47
CA ILE A 829 29.47 29.84 18.28
C ILE A 829 28.78 31.18 18.63
N SER A 830 27.82 31.18 19.58
CA SER A 830 27.16 32.41 20.06
C SER A 830 28.02 33.27 20.99
N ALA A 831 29.11 32.73 21.54
CA ALA A 831 30.10 33.46 22.34
C ALA A 831 31.18 34.09 21.44
N ASP A 832 31.72 33.33 20.48
CA ASP A 832 32.76 33.82 19.57
C ASP A 832 32.27 35.01 18.72
N LEU A 833 31.03 34.95 18.22
CA LEU A 833 30.41 36.05 17.47
C LEU A 833 30.09 37.31 18.28
N LYS A 834 30.32 37.32 19.60
CA LYS A 834 30.19 38.52 20.45
C LYS A 834 31.50 39.28 20.70
N MET A 835 32.64 38.77 20.23
CA MET A 835 33.96 39.37 20.51
C MET A 835 34.39 40.48 19.53
N ILE A 836 33.57 40.86 18.54
CA ILE A 836 33.94 41.82 17.49
C ILE A 836 32.87 42.91 17.29
N PHE A 837 32.62 43.75 18.31
CA PHE A 837 32.18 45.15 18.15
C PHE A 837 32.44 45.95 19.45
N PHE A 838 32.60 47.28 19.37
CA PHE A 838 33.24 48.09 20.41
C PHE A 838 32.30 48.85 21.39
N GLN A 839 32.88 49.21 22.54
CA GLN A 839 32.53 50.33 23.45
C GLN A 839 31.36 50.21 24.47
N MET A 840 31.45 51.11 25.46
CA MET A 840 30.85 51.16 26.82
C MET A 840 30.44 52.62 27.12
N PRO A 841 29.78 53.00 28.26
CA PRO A 841 29.01 52.22 29.27
C PRO A 841 27.64 52.85 29.66
N SER A 842 26.82 52.19 30.50
CA SER A 842 26.01 52.82 31.58
C SER A 842 25.29 51.79 32.50
N LYS A 843 24.69 52.26 33.61
CA LYS A 843 24.09 51.54 34.77
C LYS A 843 22.87 52.37 35.29
N PRO A 844 22.04 51.90 36.26
CA PRO A 844 21.55 50.53 36.55
C PRO A 844 20.03 50.48 36.97
N GLY A 845 19.48 49.27 37.22
CA GLY A 845 18.31 49.05 38.11
C GLY A 845 17.19 48.13 37.57
N ILE A 846 16.23 47.62 38.37
CA ILE A 846 16.17 47.36 39.83
C ILE A 846 14.92 46.47 40.15
N LEU A 847 14.96 45.60 41.19
CA LEU A 847 13.86 44.70 41.70
C LEU A 847 13.39 43.57 40.71
N LYS A 848 13.22 42.29 41.10
CA LYS A 848 12.27 41.59 42.03
C LYS A 848 10.82 41.54 41.50
N GLU A 849 9.98 40.50 41.70
CA GLU A 849 9.89 39.50 42.79
C GLU A 849 9.11 38.20 42.39
N GLU A 850 9.21 37.14 43.20
CA GLU A 850 8.36 35.91 43.25
C GLU A 850 7.79 35.82 44.70
N PRO A 851 6.68 35.10 45.06
CA PRO A 851 6.39 33.73 44.60
C PRO A 851 4.89 33.24 44.57
N LEU A 852 4.73 32.00 44.12
CA LEU A 852 3.78 30.94 44.54
C LEU A 852 2.57 31.28 45.46
N ARG A 853 1.36 30.92 44.99
CA ARG A 853 0.42 29.99 45.65
C ARG A 853 -0.76 29.64 44.73
N ASP A 854 -0.93 28.36 44.39
CA ASP A 854 -1.94 27.55 45.09
C ASP A 854 -1.77 26.05 44.82
N LEU A 855 -2.13 25.24 45.81
CA LEU A 855 -2.04 23.78 45.82
C LEU A 855 -3.32 23.23 46.47
N LYS A 856 -3.60 21.92 46.36
CA LYS A 856 -4.69 21.20 47.03
C LYS A 856 -6.10 21.29 46.39
N ARG A 857 -6.26 20.68 45.21
CA ARG A 857 -7.51 19.94 44.87
C ARG A 857 -7.27 18.86 43.82
N ILE A 858 -7.94 17.71 44.02
CA ILE A 858 -8.21 16.66 43.01
C ILE A 858 -6.96 15.98 42.42
N LEU A 859 -6.24 15.29 43.31
CA LEU A 859 -5.81 13.92 43.06
C LEU A 859 -6.51 13.05 44.12
N GLN A 860 -6.68 11.75 43.84
CA GLN A 860 -7.48 10.80 44.64
C GLN A 860 -9.00 11.09 44.63
N GLU A 861 -9.77 10.44 43.74
CA GLU A 861 -10.77 9.43 44.15
C GLU A 861 -11.44 8.69 42.96
N LEU A 862 -11.85 7.45 43.26
CA LEU A 862 -12.79 6.56 42.58
C LEU A 862 -12.53 6.09 41.13
N SER A 863 -12.26 4.79 41.06
CA SER A 863 -12.56 3.87 39.95
C SER A 863 -14.05 3.45 39.92
N SER A 864 -14.36 2.49 39.03
CA SER A 864 -15.57 1.64 38.98
C SER A 864 -16.91 2.23 38.50
N ASP A 865 -17.29 1.78 37.30
CA ASP A 865 -18.55 1.10 36.96
C ASP A 865 -19.84 1.83 36.51
N SER A 866 -20.17 1.52 35.25
CA SER A 866 -21.50 1.09 34.72
C SER A 866 -22.54 2.09 34.17
N GLU A 867 -23.07 1.71 33.00
CA GLU A 867 -24.36 2.00 32.33
C GLU A 867 -24.78 3.48 32.05
N ILE A 868 -24.97 3.98 30.81
CA ILE A 868 -25.88 3.58 29.70
C ILE A 868 -27.37 3.86 30.04
N PRO A 869 -28.25 4.46 29.17
CA PRO A 869 -28.13 4.78 27.73
C PRO A 869 -28.58 6.21 27.27
N SER A 870 -28.57 6.44 25.94
CA SER A 870 -29.59 7.21 25.17
C SER A 870 -29.64 8.76 25.23
N VAL A 871 -30.07 9.52 24.19
CA VAL A 871 -30.30 9.26 22.73
C VAL A 871 -30.43 10.62 21.96
N VAL A 872 -30.57 10.59 20.61
CA VAL A 872 -30.98 11.72 19.71
C VAL A 872 -29.90 12.83 19.51
N LEU A 873 -29.30 13.00 18.32
CA LEU A 873 -29.81 13.67 17.09
C LEU A 873 -30.08 15.18 17.32
N SER A 874 -29.53 16.15 16.59
CA SER A 874 -29.52 16.30 15.11
C SER A 874 -28.69 17.53 14.65
N LYS A 875 -28.12 17.48 13.42
CA LYS A 875 -27.99 18.58 12.41
C LYS A 875 -27.17 19.86 12.76
N ASN A 876 -26.62 20.66 11.84
CA ASN A 876 -26.26 20.55 10.39
C ASN A 876 -25.22 21.65 10.03
N ASP A 877 -24.64 21.58 8.82
CA ASP A 877 -24.33 22.64 7.81
C ASP A 877 -24.10 24.12 8.21
N SER A 878 -23.30 24.97 7.54
CA SER A 878 -22.23 24.83 6.52
C SER A 878 -21.64 26.22 6.19
N ASP A 879 -20.37 26.31 5.73
CA ASP A 879 -19.71 27.46 5.04
C ASP A 879 -19.54 28.79 5.84
N GLY A 880 -18.52 29.65 5.65
CA GLY A 880 -17.29 29.58 4.83
C GLY A 880 -16.42 30.85 4.91
N GLY A 881 -15.12 30.76 4.61
CA GLY A 881 -14.27 31.89 4.16
C GLY A 881 -13.34 32.64 5.16
N ARG A 882 -12.02 32.61 4.87
CA ARG A 882 -10.98 33.70 4.87
C ARG A 882 -11.01 34.82 5.96
N THR A 883 -9.90 35.27 6.60
CA THR A 883 -8.43 35.14 6.41
C THR A 883 -7.64 35.15 7.74
N SER A 884 -6.35 34.76 7.73
CA SER A 884 -5.41 34.74 8.88
C SER A 884 -4.92 36.12 9.38
N PRO A 885 -4.23 36.18 10.53
CA PRO A 885 -2.75 36.22 10.48
C PRO A 885 -1.99 35.29 11.46
N LEU A 886 -0.67 35.24 11.28
CA LEU A 886 0.38 34.59 12.10
C LEU A 886 0.49 35.20 13.53
N ALA A 887 1.14 34.61 14.54
CA ALA A 887 1.74 33.27 14.70
C ALA A 887 2.02 32.94 16.18
N THR A 888 1.90 31.67 16.58
CA THR A 888 2.66 30.90 17.60
C THR A 888 2.14 29.44 17.56
N MET A 889 2.80 28.47 18.21
CA MET A 889 2.44 27.02 18.21
C MET A 889 2.75 26.22 16.92
N ARG A 890 3.82 26.55 16.19
CA ARG A 890 4.47 25.59 15.29
C ARG A 890 5.27 24.58 16.13
N ASN A 891 4.91 23.28 16.07
CA ASN A 891 5.81 22.11 16.15
C ASN A 891 5.08 20.76 16.37
N THR A 892 3.87 20.73 16.95
CA THR A 892 3.14 19.46 17.20
C THR A 892 2.26 19.01 16.03
N VAL A 893 1.78 19.95 15.21
CA VAL A 893 0.89 19.69 14.06
C VAL A 893 1.61 19.00 12.88
N GLU A 894 2.94 19.06 12.80
CA GLU A 894 3.67 18.46 11.67
C GLU A 894 3.70 16.93 11.69
N SER A 895 3.69 16.28 12.86
CA SER A 895 3.72 14.81 12.91
C SER A 895 2.37 14.17 12.55
N THR A 896 1.26 14.84 12.89
CA THR A 896 -0.09 14.45 12.48
C THR A 896 -0.37 14.85 11.05
N SER A 897 0.09 16.03 10.60
CA SER A 897 -0.01 16.44 9.19
C SER A 897 0.81 15.53 8.29
N ARG A 898 2.06 15.17 8.65
CA ARG A 898 2.82 14.15 7.91
C ARG A 898 2.19 12.76 8.03
N LYS A 899 1.58 12.35 9.14
CA LYS A 899 0.82 11.08 9.17
C LYS A 899 -0.45 11.10 8.32
N LEU A 900 -1.13 12.23 8.17
CA LEU A 900 -2.29 12.37 7.29
C LEU A 900 -1.87 12.54 5.83
N GLN A 901 -0.80 13.27 5.55
CA GLN A 901 -0.25 13.46 4.21
C GLN A 901 0.40 12.17 3.71
N ASN A 902 1.27 11.50 4.47
CA ASN A 902 1.77 10.17 4.11
C ASN A 902 0.65 9.12 4.02
N LYS A 903 -0.47 9.26 4.74
CA LYS A 903 -1.66 8.40 4.53
C LYS A 903 -2.45 8.77 3.28
N MET A 904 -2.62 10.04 2.99
CA MET A 904 -3.29 10.55 1.79
C MET A 904 -2.48 10.24 0.54
N GLU A 905 -1.16 10.34 0.62
CA GLU A 905 -0.16 10.01 -0.40
C GLU A 905 0.04 8.49 -0.51
N SER A 906 -0.06 7.73 0.59
CA SER A 906 -0.14 6.26 0.51
C SER A 906 -1.50 5.79 -0.02
N LEU A 907 -2.60 6.52 0.19
CA LEU A 907 -3.90 6.26 -0.42
C LEU A 907 -3.93 6.72 -1.89
N GLN A 908 -3.24 7.81 -2.24
CA GLN A 908 -3.00 8.27 -3.60
C GLN A 908 -2.22 7.20 -4.36
N ASN A 909 -1.05 6.79 -3.84
CA ASN A 909 -0.25 5.69 -4.38
C ASN A 909 -1.03 4.36 -4.40
N LEU A 910 -1.91 4.08 -3.42
CA LEU A 910 -2.75 2.88 -3.44
C LEU A 910 -3.87 2.99 -4.49
N VAL A 911 -4.49 4.15 -4.68
CA VAL A 911 -5.50 4.41 -5.71
C VAL A 911 -4.86 4.38 -7.10
N GLU A 912 -3.67 4.95 -7.28
CA GLU A 912 -2.88 4.92 -8.51
C GLU A 912 -2.35 3.49 -8.77
N THR A 913 -1.89 2.77 -7.76
CA THR A 913 -1.53 1.33 -7.88
C THR A 913 -2.76 0.47 -8.19
N LEU A 914 -3.93 0.79 -7.65
CA LEU A 914 -5.19 0.11 -7.97
C LEU A 914 -5.71 0.51 -9.35
N GLN A 915 -5.52 1.75 -9.80
CA GLN A 915 -5.84 2.20 -11.16
C GLN A 915 -4.90 1.55 -12.17
N MET A 916 -3.60 1.49 -11.89
CA MET A 916 -2.60 0.77 -12.68
C MET A 916 -2.84 -0.74 -12.67
N LYS A 917 -3.29 -1.34 -11.55
CA LYS A 917 -3.76 -2.74 -11.54
C LYS A 917 -5.09 -2.93 -12.24
N ASN A 918 -5.99 -1.94 -12.29
CA ASN A 918 -7.28 -2.03 -12.99
C ASN A 918 -7.11 -1.78 -14.49
N GLN A 919 -6.21 -0.88 -14.91
CA GLN A 919 -5.74 -0.75 -16.30
C GLN A 919 -4.94 -1.99 -16.71
N GLY A 920 -4.02 -2.48 -15.88
CA GLY A 920 -3.30 -3.73 -16.08
C GLY A 920 -4.24 -4.92 -16.21
N ALA A 921 -5.27 -5.02 -15.37
CA ALA A 921 -6.32 -6.03 -15.47
C ALA A 921 -7.18 -5.85 -16.72
N ARG A 922 -7.59 -4.63 -17.09
CA ARG A 922 -8.29 -4.35 -18.37
C ARG A 922 -7.44 -4.63 -19.60
N ILE A 923 -6.11 -4.52 -19.49
CA ILE A 923 -5.14 -4.87 -20.54
C ILE A 923 -5.00 -6.40 -20.61
N TYR A 924 -4.79 -7.09 -19.48
CA TYR A 924 -4.80 -8.56 -19.43
C TYR A 924 -6.13 -9.16 -19.89
N GLN A 925 -7.26 -8.53 -19.56
CA GLN A 925 -8.60 -8.94 -19.98
C GLN A 925 -8.88 -8.60 -21.45
N LYS A 926 -8.18 -7.62 -22.04
CA LYS A 926 -8.13 -7.40 -23.51
C LYS A 926 -7.27 -8.46 -24.21
N TYR A 927 -6.08 -8.78 -23.68
CA TYR A 927 -5.19 -9.78 -24.27
C TYR A 927 -5.75 -11.21 -24.12
N SER A 928 -6.44 -11.50 -23.02
CA SER A 928 -7.22 -12.73 -22.81
C SER A 928 -8.51 -12.80 -23.65
N TYR A 929 -8.74 -11.83 -24.53
CA TYR A 929 -9.78 -11.82 -25.58
C TYR A 929 -9.15 -11.80 -27.00
N PHE A 930 -7.82 -11.96 -27.10
CA PHE A 930 -7.03 -11.97 -28.32
C PHE A 930 -6.05 -13.15 -28.41
N ILE A 931 -6.23 -14.15 -27.53
CA ILE A 931 -5.73 -15.52 -27.60
C ILE A 931 -6.96 -16.43 -27.54
#